data_AF-A0AA40B8A8-F1
#
_entry.id   AF-A0AA40B8A8-F1
#
_cell.length_a   1.000
_cell.length_b   1.000
_cell.length_c   1.000
_cell.angle_alpha   90.00
_cell.angle_beta   90.00
_cell.angle_gamma   90.00
#
_symmetry.space_group_name_H-M   'P 1'
#
loop_
_entity.id
_entity.type
_entity.pdbx_description
1 polymer ?
#
loop_
_entity_poly.entity_id
_entity_poly.type
_entity_poly.pdbx_seq_one_letter_code
_entity_poly.pdbx_strand_id
1 'polypeptide(L)'
;MADDTLFHSDVDDDIASDNEQPTNAEADLASVWDSSLEQGRLQISQLIVKFRKASLFPDRTDPQEVLDRYTGSVRAFLYYLEHTATITPTVKAEVGEHLKIFQPPNHPYVPRDIRDKAVELFDRFEAENWGENEPEESEDDDASLAVTGAPTAPSAPAAPTAAPQQPGVVTAEIRVPPRNHRIWGINGIMYGIARQVRNGRVTSIVDPRYAIAKRPANVIGHNNLTPGAWWPTQLSAHFHGAHGHNVRGISGSADEGTFSIVISGRSTYSDMDQDTGTEVWYSADNSRRSTSRTSLPAESLGTRSLRRSLANGRPVRVIRSAGHGAGARHHWAPAVGCRYDGLYMVIEVRDCRNTNGGLYAQFRLRREQNQPGPSLATLRDTVPSPQQLAEYKPPVIIIGAGLAGLVAAYELAQRKVPTLILDQESPANLGGQAFWSLGGLFCVDSAEQRRLGIRDSRELALRDWLGSAQFDRERDDFWPRQWAEAFVDFAAGGMEAYVKARGLGFLFNVGWAERGAGSAEGHGNSVPRFHLTWGTGPEVVRIFAEPVREAEREGIVEFKFRHVVDEVIVDDVTGRAIGVRGRVLEADESPRGVKTSRTSVGKFEIMGAAVLVSSGGIGGDVEKVKAAWPVDRLGPKVPKNFVVGVPAHVDGRMIDIAQGVGASVINRDRMWHYTEGLKNWDPIWPGHGIRVLPAPSSLWLDATGNRLPPFLFPGCDTLATLKHICATGYDYTWFITDQSIVAREFALSGSEQNPDVTNKSIWQLLTQRILSSKGTVPVQNFIKHGEDFIVSDNLEDLVRGMNEFAATKLDGAPQLDLAKVQAAVDARDGQFDNTYSKDAQAMLIHSARTYWPDRRSRIAPPHKLLDTKKHGPLIAVHMNLLTRKTLGGIETNLQSNVMRPDGTPFPGLYAAGEAAGFGGGGVHGYNSLEGTFLGGCIFSGRAAGRAMADEVLGTGGDDAEGAGS
;
A
#
# COMPACT_ATOMS: atom_id res chain seq x y z
N MET A 1 -44.16 -15.34 -42.76
CA MET A 1 -45.32 -14.56 -43.23
C MET A 1 -45.95 -13.89 -42.01
N ALA A 2 -46.37 -12.62 -42.00
CA ALA A 2 -46.03 -11.48 -42.85
C ALA A 2 -46.65 -10.20 -42.23
N ASP A 3 -46.10 -8.98 -42.31
CA ASP A 3 -44.74 -8.48 -42.61
C ASP A 3 -44.66 -7.03 -42.03
N ASP A 4 -43.55 -6.27 -42.17
CA ASP A 4 -43.41 -4.88 -41.64
C ASP A 4 -44.40 -3.86 -42.26
N THR A 5 -44.77 -2.79 -41.52
CA THR A 5 -44.68 -1.37 -41.98
C THR A 5 -45.16 -0.34 -40.93
N LEU A 6 -44.42 0.79 -40.86
CA LEU A 6 -44.79 2.07 -40.21
C LEU A 6 -45.32 3.06 -41.25
N PHE A 7 -46.18 4.03 -40.88
CA PHE A 7 -46.15 5.42 -41.40
C PHE A 7 -46.99 6.41 -40.56
N HIS A 8 -46.66 7.70 -40.62
CA HIS A 8 -47.21 8.84 -39.85
C HIS A 8 -48.49 9.49 -40.45
N SER A 9 -49.26 10.24 -39.64
CA SER A 9 -49.50 11.71 -39.78
C SER A 9 -50.49 12.27 -38.73
N ASP A 10 -50.14 13.41 -38.10
CA ASP A 10 -50.81 14.74 -38.09
C ASP A 10 -52.35 14.80 -38.30
N VAL A 11 -53.17 15.71 -37.76
CA VAL A 11 -53.10 16.96 -36.93
C VAL A 11 -54.57 17.24 -36.44
N ASP A 12 -54.91 17.92 -35.33
CA ASP A 12 -55.13 19.38 -35.18
C ASP A 12 -55.75 19.71 -33.79
N ASP A 13 -55.78 20.99 -33.42
CA ASP A 13 -56.31 21.53 -32.14
C ASP A 13 -57.85 21.65 -32.05
N ASP A 14 -58.40 21.80 -30.82
CA ASP A 14 -59.55 22.70 -30.59
C ASP A 14 -59.67 23.18 -29.12
N ILE A 15 -60.03 24.46 -28.94
CA ILE A 15 -60.07 25.18 -27.64
C ILE A 15 -61.48 25.73 -27.36
N ALA A 16 -62.00 25.47 -26.15
CA ALA A 16 -63.07 26.24 -25.51
C ALA A 16 -62.90 26.10 -23.98
N SER A 17 -62.44 27.11 -23.22
CA SER A 17 -63.13 28.34 -22.81
C SER A 17 -64.38 28.09 -21.95
N ASP A 18 -64.27 28.32 -20.63
CA ASP A 18 -65.21 29.21 -19.94
C ASP A 18 -64.65 29.72 -18.61
N ASN A 19 -65.07 30.93 -18.21
CA ASN A 19 -64.67 31.60 -16.98
C ASN A 19 -65.46 31.07 -15.77
N GLU A 20 -64.76 30.63 -14.72
CA GLU A 20 -65.29 30.71 -13.35
C GLU A 20 -64.33 31.52 -12.48
N GLN A 21 -64.90 32.44 -11.67
CA GLN A 21 -64.13 33.19 -10.68
C GLN A 21 -63.67 32.24 -9.56
N PRO A 22 -62.46 32.42 -9.01
CA PRO A 22 -61.93 31.50 -8.01
C PRO A 22 -62.77 31.50 -6.73
N THR A 23 -62.99 30.29 -6.21
CA THR A 23 -63.73 30.09 -4.95
C THR A 23 -62.88 30.47 -3.74
N ASN A 24 -63.53 30.67 -2.59
CA ASN A 24 -62.92 31.09 -1.31
C ASN A 24 -61.81 30.15 -0.75
N ALA A 25 -61.39 29.10 -1.46
CA ALA A 25 -60.27 28.24 -1.09
C ALA A 25 -58.89 28.86 -1.40
N GLU A 26 -58.78 29.75 -2.39
CA GLU A 26 -57.48 30.34 -2.77
C GLU A 26 -57.02 31.42 -1.77
N ALA A 27 -57.95 32.06 -1.06
CA ALA A 27 -57.65 33.01 0.00
C ALA A 27 -56.96 32.37 1.23
N ASP A 28 -57.14 31.07 1.44
CA ASP A 28 -56.52 30.33 2.56
C ASP A 28 -55.10 29.85 2.21
N LEU A 29 -54.83 29.56 0.92
CA LEU A 29 -53.50 29.19 0.41
C LEU A 29 -52.46 30.33 0.53
N ALA A 30 -52.91 31.58 0.60
CA ALA A 30 -52.07 32.78 0.62
C ALA A 30 -51.41 33.08 1.99
N SER A 31 -51.82 32.41 3.08
CA SER A 31 -51.44 32.80 4.45
C SER A 31 -50.35 31.94 5.12
N VAL A 32 -49.83 30.91 4.45
CA VAL A 32 -49.24 29.73 5.14
C VAL A 32 -47.75 29.43 4.83
N TRP A 33 -47.08 30.17 3.93
CA TRP A 33 -45.65 29.92 3.63
C TRP A 33 -44.69 30.76 4.49
N ASP A 34 -44.21 30.20 5.62
CA ASP A 34 -43.16 30.81 6.47
C ASP A 34 -41.72 30.33 6.15
N SER A 35 -41.61 29.39 5.22
CA SER A 35 -40.44 28.54 5.04
C SER A 35 -39.43 29.08 4.01
N SER A 36 -38.20 28.58 4.00
CA SER A 36 -37.14 29.13 3.13
C SER A 36 -37.28 28.75 1.65
N LEU A 37 -36.67 29.55 0.76
CA LEU A 37 -36.53 29.23 -0.67
C LEU A 37 -35.83 27.87 -0.91
N GLU A 38 -34.93 27.45 -0.02
CA GLU A 38 -34.30 26.12 -0.08
C GLU A 38 -35.33 24.99 0.16
N GLN A 39 -36.24 25.18 1.12
CA GLN A 39 -37.30 24.22 1.43
C GLN A 39 -38.30 24.09 0.27
N GLY A 40 -38.66 25.18 -0.40
CA GLY A 40 -39.51 25.16 -1.59
C GLY A 40 -38.90 24.38 -2.77
N ARG A 41 -37.62 24.66 -3.07
CA ARG A 41 -36.83 23.91 -4.07
C ARG A 41 -36.75 22.41 -3.77
N LEU A 42 -36.57 22.05 -2.50
CA LEU A 42 -36.56 20.67 -2.05
C LEU A 42 -37.93 19.99 -2.21
N GLN A 43 -39.03 20.69 -1.90
CA GLN A 43 -40.39 20.17 -2.05
C GLN A 43 -40.78 19.96 -3.52
N ILE A 44 -40.43 20.87 -4.42
CA ILE A 44 -40.55 20.68 -5.88
C ILE A 44 -39.86 19.37 -6.30
N SER A 45 -38.59 19.22 -5.91
CA SER A 45 -37.79 18.04 -6.24
C SER A 45 -38.39 16.74 -5.68
N GLN A 46 -38.97 16.78 -4.48
CA GLN A 46 -39.62 15.63 -3.84
C GLN A 46 -40.96 15.27 -4.48
N LEU A 47 -41.78 16.26 -4.84
CA LEU A 47 -43.05 16.09 -5.56
C LEU A 47 -42.82 15.33 -6.87
N ILE A 48 -41.85 15.79 -7.66
CA ILE A 48 -41.42 15.17 -8.92
C ILE A 48 -41.03 13.70 -8.74
N VAL A 49 -40.21 13.39 -7.73
CA VAL A 49 -39.77 12.00 -7.45
C VAL A 49 -40.93 11.14 -6.97
N LYS A 50 -41.90 11.71 -6.23
CA LYS A 50 -43.09 11.00 -5.77
C LYS A 50 -44.04 10.65 -6.92
N PHE A 51 -44.38 11.62 -7.79
CA PHE A 51 -45.23 11.35 -8.94
C PHE A 51 -44.61 10.37 -9.94
N ARG A 52 -43.29 10.47 -10.23
CA ARG A 52 -42.59 9.46 -11.06
C ARG A 52 -42.54 8.07 -10.42
N LYS A 53 -42.57 7.95 -9.08
CA LYS A 53 -42.63 6.65 -8.40
C LYS A 53 -44.03 6.06 -8.35
N ALA A 54 -45.05 6.89 -8.15
CA ALA A 54 -46.45 6.47 -8.21
C ALA A 54 -46.80 5.96 -9.62
N SER A 55 -46.35 6.65 -10.69
CA SER A 55 -46.60 6.22 -12.07
C SER A 55 -45.86 4.93 -12.47
N LEU A 56 -44.70 4.64 -11.87
CA LEU A 56 -43.91 3.42 -12.13
C LEU A 56 -44.36 2.21 -11.29
N PHE A 57 -45.07 2.43 -10.18
CA PHE A 57 -45.50 1.40 -9.24
C PHE A 57 -46.93 1.67 -8.74
N PRO A 58 -47.96 1.56 -9.61
CA PRO A 58 -49.33 1.95 -9.28
C PRO A 58 -49.94 1.18 -8.10
N ASP A 59 -49.49 -0.05 -7.84
CA ASP A 59 -49.96 -0.88 -6.72
C ASP A 59 -49.34 -0.50 -5.36
N ARG A 60 -48.43 0.50 -5.30
CA ARG A 60 -47.90 1.02 -4.05
C ARG A 60 -48.75 2.18 -3.54
N THR A 61 -49.51 1.91 -2.49
CA THR A 61 -50.15 2.92 -1.64
C THR A 61 -49.12 3.70 -0.80
N ASP A 62 -48.37 4.61 -1.45
CA ASP A 62 -48.05 5.86 -0.77
C ASP A 62 -49.42 6.49 -0.38
N PRO A 63 -49.68 6.83 0.89
CA PRO A 63 -51.00 7.34 1.29
C PRO A 63 -51.35 8.59 0.48
N GLN A 64 -52.60 8.69 0.01
CA GLN A 64 -53.08 9.84 -0.77
C GLN A 64 -52.77 11.17 -0.04
N GLU A 65 -52.98 11.19 1.28
CA GLU A 65 -52.61 12.27 2.22
C GLU A 65 -51.15 12.76 2.11
N VAL A 66 -50.21 11.88 1.74
CA VAL A 66 -48.80 12.25 1.51
C VAL A 66 -48.63 12.98 0.18
N LEU A 67 -49.29 12.52 -0.89
CA LEU A 67 -49.28 13.21 -2.19
C LEU A 67 -49.97 14.58 -2.07
N ASP A 68 -51.13 14.63 -1.41
CA ASP A 68 -51.91 15.84 -1.16
C ASP A 68 -51.12 16.88 -0.35
N ARG A 69 -50.31 16.44 0.62
CA ARG A 69 -49.41 17.33 1.36
C ARG A 69 -48.35 17.98 0.46
N TYR A 70 -47.71 17.21 -0.43
CA TYR A 70 -46.68 17.78 -1.32
C TYR A 70 -47.29 18.65 -2.42
N THR A 71 -48.46 18.30 -2.98
CA THR A 71 -49.16 19.15 -3.97
C THR A 71 -49.62 20.46 -3.32
N GLY A 72 -50.22 20.42 -2.13
CA GLY A 72 -50.59 21.61 -1.37
C GLY A 72 -49.40 22.51 -1.02
N SER A 73 -48.28 21.92 -0.58
CA SER A 73 -47.08 22.71 -0.23
C SER A 73 -46.43 23.36 -1.45
N VAL A 74 -46.38 22.66 -2.60
CA VAL A 74 -45.85 23.24 -3.84
C VAL A 74 -46.79 24.30 -4.41
N ARG A 75 -48.12 24.16 -4.32
CA ARG A 75 -49.07 25.24 -4.66
C ARG A 75 -48.83 26.50 -3.85
N ALA A 76 -48.70 26.36 -2.52
CA ALA A 76 -48.38 27.48 -1.64
C ALA A 76 -47.04 28.13 -1.97
N PHE A 77 -46.01 27.34 -2.32
CA PHE A 77 -44.71 27.86 -2.73
C PHE A 77 -44.75 28.61 -4.07
N LEU A 78 -45.46 28.10 -5.09
CA LEU A 78 -45.63 28.78 -6.37
C LEU A 78 -46.42 30.10 -6.19
N TYR A 79 -47.47 30.09 -5.36
CA TYR A 79 -48.21 31.30 -4.99
C TYR A 79 -47.33 32.34 -4.28
N TYR A 80 -46.48 31.89 -3.33
CA TYR A 80 -45.50 32.74 -2.66
C TYR A 80 -44.48 33.35 -3.64
N LEU A 81 -43.96 32.57 -4.59
CA LEU A 81 -43.04 33.08 -5.63
C LEU A 81 -43.69 34.12 -6.54
N GLU A 82 -44.99 34.00 -6.79
CA GLU A 82 -45.72 34.92 -7.66
C GLU A 82 -46.05 36.26 -6.99
N HIS A 83 -46.50 36.22 -5.73
CA HIS A 83 -47.15 37.36 -5.06
C HIS A 83 -46.35 37.97 -3.90
N THR A 84 -45.39 37.23 -3.33
CA THR A 84 -44.80 37.55 -2.01
C THR A 84 -43.27 37.61 -2.04
N ALA A 85 -42.61 36.83 -2.89
CA ALA A 85 -41.16 36.73 -2.93
C ALA A 85 -40.51 37.93 -3.65
N THR A 86 -39.51 38.57 -3.03
CA THR A 86 -38.64 39.52 -3.71
C THR A 86 -37.69 38.77 -4.66
N ILE A 87 -37.93 38.87 -5.97
CA ILE A 87 -37.13 38.19 -6.99
C ILE A 87 -35.87 38.99 -7.32
N THR A 88 -34.77 38.65 -6.65
CA THR A 88 -33.42 39.16 -7.00
C THR A 88 -32.77 38.30 -8.08
N PRO A 89 -31.72 38.77 -8.79
CA PRO A 89 -31.01 37.97 -9.80
C PRO A 89 -30.50 36.61 -9.28
N THR A 90 -30.10 36.55 -8.01
CA THR A 90 -29.65 35.29 -7.37
C THR A 90 -30.82 34.33 -7.15
N VAL A 91 -31.96 34.83 -6.68
CA VAL A 91 -33.19 34.03 -6.50
C VAL A 91 -33.73 33.54 -7.85
N LYS A 92 -33.71 34.41 -8.87
CA LYS A 92 -34.06 34.09 -10.27
C LYS A 92 -33.23 32.93 -10.80
N ALA A 93 -31.90 32.99 -10.67
CA ALA A 93 -31.02 31.90 -11.09
C ALA A 93 -31.23 30.59 -10.29
N GLU A 94 -31.36 30.67 -8.96
CA GLU A 94 -31.43 29.49 -8.08
C GLU A 94 -32.79 28.76 -8.14
N VAL A 95 -33.89 29.50 -8.29
CA VAL A 95 -35.25 28.94 -8.33
C VAL A 95 -35.69 28.65 -9.77
N GLY A 96 -35.23 29.43 -10.76
CA GLY A 96 -35.50 29.20 -12.18
C GLY A 96 -35.12 27.78 -12.62
N GLU A 97 -33.91 27.30 -12.32
CA GLU A 97 -33.49 25.92 -12.65
C GLU A 97 -34.36 24.83 -11.97
N HIS A 98 -35.07 25.13 -10.89
CA HIS A 98 -36.02 24.20 -10.25
C HIS A 98 -37.41 24.25 -10.90
N LEU A 99 -37.88 25.42 -11.34
CA LEU A 99 -39.13 25.58 -12.08
C LEU A 99 -39.02 25.00 -13.50
N LYS A 100 -37.86 25.16 -14.14
CA LYS A 100 -37.46 24.55 -15.42
C LYS A 100 -37.73 23.05 -15.49
N ILE A 101 -37.71 22.35 -14.36
CA ILE A 101 -37.99 20.92 -14.32
C ILE A 101 -39.42 20.63 -14.81
N PHE A 102 -40.41 21.52 -14.58
CA PHE A 102 -41.79 21.32 -15.03
C PHE A 102 -42.02 21.57 -16.54
N GLN A 103 -41.03 22.13 -17.26
CA GLN A 103 -41.11 22.34 -18.71
C GLN A 103 -41.36 21.01 -19.47
N PRO A 104 -42.22 21.00 -20.50
CA PRO A 104 -42.43 19.83 -21.36
C PRO A 104 -41.12 19.32 -21.98
N PRO A 105 -40.94 18.00 -22.19
CA PRO A 105 -41.90 16.91 -21.95
C PRO A 105 -41.79 16.28 -20.53
N ASN A 106 -41.10 16.93 -19.59
CA ASN A 106 -40.42 16.21 -18.51
C ASN A 106 -41.35 15.58 -17.43
N HIS A 107 -42.57 16.11 -17.23
CA HIS A 107 -43.48 15.70 -16.14
C HIS A 107 -44.98 15.66 -16.52
N PRO A 108 -45.44 14.64 -17.29
CA PRO A 108 -46.86 14.47 -17.62
C PRO A 108 -47.74 14.03 -16.43
N TYR A 109 -47.13 13.58 -15.32
CA TYR A 109 -47.84 12.99 -14.17
C TYR A 109 -48.15 13.99 -13.04
N VAL A 110 -47.58 15.20 -13.07
CA VAL A 110 -47.86 16.25 -12.07
C VAL A 110 -49.24 16.86 -12.37
N PRO A 111 -50.05 17.24 -11.35
CA PRO A 111 -51.30 17.97 -11.56
C PRO A 111 -51.10 19.18 -12.48
N ARG A 112 -52.00 19.34 -13.48
CA ARG A 112 -51.86 20.36 -14.53
C ARG A 112 -51.69 21.75 -13.96
N ASP A 113 -52.49 22.11 -12.96
CA ASP A 113 -52.44 23.39 -12.27
C ASP A 113 -51.05 23.73 -11.69
N ILE A 114 -50.36 22.76 -11.09
CA ILE A 114 -48.99 22.97 -10.56
C ILE A 114 -47.98 23.12 -11.70
N ARG A 115 -48.08 22.26 -12.72
CA ARG A 115 -47.16 22.25 -13.86
C ARG A 115 -47.28 23.55 -14.66
N ASP A 116 -48.50 23.93 -15.00
CA ASP A 116 -48.80 25.08 -15.87
C ASP A 116 -48.44 26.38 -15.13
N LYS A 117 -48.68 26.46 -13.82
CA LYS A 117 -48.27 27.62 -13.00
C LYS A 117 -46.75 27.71 -12.80
N ALA A 118 -46.05 26.58 -12.68
CA ALA A 118 -44.59 26.56 -12.60
C ALA A 118 -43.92 26.94 -13.93
N VAL A 119 -44.53 26.57 -15.07
CA VAL A 119 -44.10 27.02 -16.41
C VAL A 119 -44.34 28.51 -16.57
N GLU A 120 -45.52 29.03 -16.24
CA GLU A 120 -45.82 30.48 -16.28
C GLU A 120 -44.80 31.31 -15.48
N LEU A 121 -44.46 30.85 -14.27
CA LEU A 121 -43.47 31.51 -13.42
C LEU A 121 -42.04 31.38 -13.96
N PHE A 122 -41.69 30.25 -14.60
CA PHE A 122 -40.40 30.10 -15.28
C PHE A 122 -40.28 31.03 -16.49
N ASP A 123 -41.30 31.09 -17.33
CA ASP A 123 -41.29 31.93 -18.54
C ASP A 123 -41.25 33.42 -18.16
N ARG A 124 -41.95 33.81 -17.08
CA ARG A 124 -41.80 35.15 -16.47
C ARG A 124 -40.41 35.36 -15.88
N PHE A 125 -39.76 34.34 -15.29
CA PHE A 125 -38.37 34.45 -14.82
C PHE A 125 -37.42 34.69 -15.98
N GLU A 126 -37.58 34.00 -17.12
CA GLU A 126 -36.71 34.18 -18.29
C GLU A 126 -36.98 35.49 -19.05
N ALA A 127 -38.17 36.10 -18.90
CA ALA A 127 -38.46 37.42 -19.46
C ALA A 127 -37.50 38.50 -18.91
N GLU A 128 -37.05 39.37 -19.80
CA GLU A 128 -36.19 40.51 -19.46
C GLU A 128 -36.92 41.44 -18.47
N ASN A 129 -36.17 41.94 -17.48
CA ASN A 129 -36.59 42.92 -16.46
C ASN A 129 -37.52 42.45 -15.31
N TRP A 130 -37.92 41.17 -15.18
CA TRP A 130 -38.58 40.75 -13.91
C TRP A 130 -37.55 40.69 -12.77
N GLY A 131 -37.66 41.66 -11.84
CA GLY A 131 -36.74 41.85 -10.71
C GLY A 131 -35.91 43.13 -10.79
N GLU A 132 -36.00 43.91 -11.88
CA GLU A 132 -35.27 45.16 -12.05
C GLU A 132 -36.20 46.37 -12.03
N ASN A 133 -36.15 47.15 -10.93
CA ASN A 133 -36.39 48.59 -10.87
C ASN A 133 -35.85 49.14 -9.53
N GLU A 134 -34.67 49.74 -9.64
CA GLU A 134 -34.02 50.86 -8.91
C GLU A 134 -34.74 51.60 -7.74
N PRO A 135 -34.05 52.51 -7.00
CA PRO A 135 -32.62 52.56 -6.60
C PRO A 135 -32.44 52.80 -5.07
N GLU A 136 -31.21 52.67 -4.54
CA GLU A 136 -30.88 53.32 -3.25
C GLU A 136 -30.42 54.77 -3.50
N GLU A 137 -31.35 55.72 -3.35
CA GLU A 137 -31.00 57.13 -3.17
C GLU A 137 -30.24 57.31 -1.83
N SER A 138 -29.12 58.03 -1.87
CA SER A 138 -28.40 58.47 -0.67
C SER A 138 -28.75 59.92 -0.37
N GLU A 139 -28.97 60.24 0.91
CA GLU A 139 -29.26 61.60 1.35
C GLU A 139 -28.00 62.48 1.24
N ASP A 140 -28.07 63.51 0.39
CA ASP A 140 -27.11 64.63 0.39
C ASP A 140 -27.42 65.59 1.56
N ASP A 141 -26.41 65.90 2.38
CA ASP A 141 -26.07 67.27 2.81
C ASP A 141 -24.81 67.25 3.72
N ASP A 142 -23.63 67.62 3.18
CA ASP A 142 -23.08 68.98 3.36
C ASP A 142 -21.60 69.11 2.88
N ALA A 143 -21.26 70.30 2.40
CA ALA A 143 -19.91 70.92 2.36
C ALA A 143 -18.76 70.25 1.59
N SER A 144 -18.80 70.40 0.26
CA SER A 144 -17.76 71.08 -0.55
C SER A 144 -16.26 70.99 -0.16
N LEU A 145 -15.41 70.49 -1.08
CA LEU A 145 -14.47 71.32 -1.88
C LEU A 145 -13.56 70.51 -2.84
N ALA A 146 -13.64 70.85 -4.13
CA ALA A 146 -12.56 71.05 -5.13
C ALA A 146 -11.15 70.39 -4.98
N VAL A 147 -10.41 70.00 -6.03
CA VAL A 147 -10.71 69.64 -7.45
C VAL A 147 -9.38 69.14 -8.10
N THR A 148 -9.44 68.10 -8.96
CA THR A 148 -8.45 67.66 -9.98
C THR A 148 -6.94 67.60 -9.70
N GLY A 149 -6.28 66.48 -10.05
CA GLY A 149 -4.81 66.44 -10.17
C GLY A 149 -4.14 65.09 -10.43
N ALA A 150 -4.39 64.47 -11.60
CA ALA A 150 -3.47 63.46 -12.16
C ALA A 150 -2.34 64.17 -12.96
N PRO A 151 -1.22 63.53 -13.39
CA PRO A 151 -0.90 62.09 -13.32
C PRO A 151 0.56 61.75 -12.89
N THR A 152 0.89 60.44 -12.91
CA THR A 152 2.16 59.78 -13.36
C THR A 152 2.80 58.75 -12.41
N ALA A 153 2.97 57.54 -12.98
CA ALA A 153 3.98 56.50 -12.75
C ALA A 153 4.56 56.26 -11.33
N PRO A 154 4.25 55.11 -10.69
CA PRO A 154 5.06 54.61 -9.58
C PRO A 154 6.33 53.92 -10.08
N SER A 155 7.48 54.38 -9.60
CA SER A 155 8.68 53.52 -9.46
C SER A 155 8.73 53.00 -8.01
N ALA A 156 9.31 51.82 -7.82
CA ALA A 156 9.20 51.05 -6.57
C ALA A 156 9.77 51.78 -5.34
N PRO A 157 9.26 51.45 -4.14
CA PRO A 157 10.21 50.86 -3.18
C PRO A 157 9.66 49.71 -2.31
N ALA A 158 10.62 48.88 -1.88
CA ALA A 158 10.76 48.14 -0.63
C ALA A 158 9.52 47.55 0.10
N ALA A 159 9.64 46.25 0.44
CA ALA A 159 8.67 45.50 1.22
C ALA A 159 8.52 46.01 2.68
N PRO A 160 7.28 46.15 3.19
CA PRO A 160 7.00 46.24 4.62
C PRO A 160 6.71 44.85 5.23
N THR A 161 7.18 44.69 6.46
CA THR A 161 6.95 43.59 7.38
C THR A 161 5.49 43.13 7.44
N ALA A 162 5.25 41.82 7.42
CA ALA A 162 3.90 41.27 7.48
C ALA A 162 3.21 41.58 8.83
N ALA A 163 1.99 42.13 8.76
CA ALA A 163 1.10 42.26 9.90
C ALA A 163 0.59 40.87 10.37
N PRO A 164 0.10 40.72 11.61
CA PRO A 164 -0.43 39.44 12.09
C PRO A 164 -1.63 39.01 11.25
N GLN A 165 -1.53 37.85 10.60
CA GLN A 165 -2.67 37.27 9.91
C GLN A 165 -3.78 36.93 10.92
N GLN A 166 -5.00 37.37 10.64
CA GLN A 166 -6.18 36.86 11.34
C GLN A 166 -6.27 35.34 11.11
N PRO A 167 -6.65 34.53 12.11
CA PRO A 167 -6.77 33.09 11.95
C PRO A 167 -7.84 32.79 10.88
N GLY A 168 -7.41 32.23 9.75
CA GLY A 168 -8.29 31.88 8.65
C GLY A 168 -9.39 30.91 9.09
N VAL A 169 -10.61 31.13 8.61
CA VAL A 169 -11.75 30.25 8.87
C VAL A 169 -11.50 28.89 8.23
N VAL A 170 -11.09 27.90 9.04
CA VAL A 170 -10.86 26.53 8.57
C VAL A 170 -12.21 25.86 8.28
N THR A 171 -12.62 25.89 7.02
CA THR A 171 -13.78 25.16 6.51
C THR A 171 -13.52 23.65 6.59
N ALA A 172 -14.38 22.92 7.30
CA ALA A 172 -14.23 21.48 7.46
C ALA A 172 -14.71 20.75 6.20
N GLU A 173 -13.79 20.11 5.48
CA GLU A 173 -14.12 19.36 4.26
C GLU A 173 -14.88 18.08 4.62
N ILE A 174 -16.13 17.97 4.17
CA ILE A 174 -16.92 16.74 4.29
C ILE A 174 -16.70 15.92 3.01
N ARG A 175 -16.02 14.78 3.14
CA ARG A 175 -15.82 13.84 2.03
C ARG A 175 -16.96 12.84 1.98
N VAL A 176 -17.73 12.95 0.92
CA VAL A 176 -19.04 12.32 0.76
C VAL A 176 -18.96 11.19 -0.28
N PRO A 177 -19.07 9.92 0.11
CA PRO A 177 -18.83 8.79 -0.79
C PRO A 177 -19.95 8.60 -1.84
N PRO A 178 -19.67 7.94 -2.99
CA PRO A 178 -20.68 7.66 -4.02
C PRO A 178 -21.91 6.91 -3.49
N ARG A 179 -23.08 7.16 -4.09
CA ARG A 179 -24.34 6.47 -3.68
C ARG A 179 -24.27 4.95 -3.86
N ASN A 180 -23.49 4.48 -4.82
CA ASN A 180 -23.24 3.08 -5.14
C ASN A 180 -21.99 2.50 -4.44
N HIS A 181 -21.26 3.26 -3.62
CA HIS A 181 -20.06 2.76 -2.94
C HIS A 181 -20.39 1.55 -2.07
N ARG A 182 -19.65 0.44 -2.22
CA ARG A 182 -19.94 -0.84 -1.52
C ARG A 182 -20.03 -0.73 0.02
N ILE A 183 -19.09 -0.05 0.67
CA ILE A 183 -19.08 0.12 2.14
C ILE A 183 -19.96 1.28 2.63
N TRP A 184 -19.92 2.46 2.00
CA TRP A 184 -20.57 3.69 2.52
C TRP A 184 -21.81 4.16 1.75
N GLY A 185 -22.09 3.58 0.58
CA GLY A 185 -23.27 3.89 -0.24
C GLY A 185 -24.55 3.28 0.33
N ILE A 186 -25.65 3.40 -0.41
CA ILE A 186 -27.01 3.08 0.10
C ILE A 186 -27.22 1.62 0.52
N ASN A 187 -26.42 0.70 -0.04
CA ASN A 187 -26.47 -0.73 0.26
C ASN A 187 -25.32 -1.18 1.20
N GLY A 188 -24.49 -0.25 1.68
CA GLY A 188 -23.27 -0.56 2.41
C GLY A 188 -23.42 -0.57 3.93
N ILE A 189 -22.52 -1.29 4.62
CA ILE A 189 -22.52 -1.42 6.08
C ILE A 189 -22.32 -0.10 6.85
N MET A 190 -21.83 0.95 6.20
CA MET A 190 -21.65 2.30 6.73
C MET A 190 -22.63 3.32 6.10
N TYR A 191 -23.74 2.86 5.51
CA TYR A 191 -24.79 3.74 4.99
C TYR A 191 -25.22 4.81 6.01
N GLY A 192 -25.40 6.05 5.52
CA GLY A 192 -25.77 7.20 6.34
C GLY A 192 -24.62 7.86 7.08
N ILE A 193 -23.39 7.36 6.94
CA ILE A 193 -22.20 7.91 7.59
C ILE A 193 -21.26 8.50 6.51
N ALA A 194 -20.68 9.67 6.79
CA ALA A 194 -19.63 10.29 5.97
C ALA A 194 -18.36 10.53 6.81
N ARG A 195 -17.25 10.86 6.13
CA ARG A 195 -16.00 11.25 6.78
C ARG A 195 -15.80 12.77 6.65
N GLN A 196 -15.55 13.43 7.76
CA GLN A 196 -15.16 14.84 7.81
C GLN A 196 -13.68 14.92 8.16
N VAL A 197 -12.93 15.74 7.43
CA VAL A 197 -11.54 16.08 7.76
C VAL A 197 -11.54 17.46 8.41
N ARG A 198 -10.96 17.57 9.62
CA ARG A 198 -10.81 18.84 10.33
C ARG A 198 -9.44 18.85 11.03
N ASN A 199 -8.61 19.83 10.68
CA ASN A 199 -7.23 19.97 11.18
C ASN A 199 -6.41 18.67 11.01
N GLY A 200 -6.48 18.03 9.83
CA GLY A 200 -5.84 16.73 9.55
C GLY A 200 -6.51 15.51 10.22
N ARG A 201 -7.31 15.70 11.26
CA ARG A 201 -8.02 14.61 11.96
C ARG A 201 -9.26 14.18 11.18
N VAL A 202 -9.38 12.89 10.91
CA VAL A 202 -10.56 12.29 10.27
C VAL A 202 -11.57 11.88 11.34
N THR A 203 -12.81 12.36 11.23
CA THR A 203 -13.93 12.00 12.10
C THR A 203 -15.13 11.51 11.30
N SER A 204 -15.84 10.50 11.80
CA SER A 204 -17.09 10.04 11.20
C SER A 204 -18.26 10.90 11.66
N ILE A 205 -19.11 11.33 10.72
CA ILE A 205 -20.33 12.10 10.97
C ILE A 205 -21.54 11.42 10.31
N VAL A 206 -22.77 11.81 10.65
CA VAL A 206 -23.93 11.49 9.82
C VAL A 206 -23.76 12.22 8.47
N ASP A 207 -23.91 11.49 7.37
CA ASP A 207 -23.86 12.07 6.02
C ASP A 207 -25.00 13.08 5.84
N PRO A 208 -24.70 14.36 5.55
CA PRO A 208 -25.72 15.39 5.39
C PRO A 208 -26.80 15.05 4.36
N ARG A 209 -26.46 14.34 3.27
CA ARG A 209 -27.41 13.90 2.23
C ARG A 209 -28.49 12.96 2.76
N TYR A 210 -28.19 12.29 3.87
CA TYR A 210 -29.03 11.28 4.50
C TYR A 210 -29.54 11.73 5.88
N ALA A 211 -29.34 13.00 6.27
CA ALA A 211 -29.80 13.52 7.57
C ALA A 211 -31.31 13.31 7.80
N ILE A 212 -32.13 13.45 6.75
CA ILE A 212 -33.59 13.19 6.78
C ILE A 212 -33.90 11.67 6.80
N ALA A 213 -33.01 10.84 6.28
CA ALA A 213 -33.15 9.37 6.29
C ALA A 213 -32.72 8.72 7.62
N LYS A 214 -32.11 9.49 8.53
CA LYS A 214 -31.82 9.06 9.91
C LYS A 214 -33.13 8.70 10.61
N ARG A 215 -33.22 7.48 11.13
CA ARG A 215 -34.43 7.01 11.82
C ARG A 215 -34.52 7.62 13.23
N PRO A 216 -35.69 8.14 13.66
CA PRO A 216 -35.89 8.56 15.04
C PRO A 216 -35.68 7.39 16.00
N ALA A 217 -35.04 7.64 17.15
CA ALA A 217 -34.74 6.61 18.16
C ALA A 217 -35.69 6.65 19.36
N ASN A 218 -36.46 7.72 19.52
CA ASN A 218 -37.48 7.96 20.54
C ASN A 218 -38.80 7.21 20.24
N VAL A 219 -38.67 5.92 19.96
CA VAL A 219 -39.79 5.01 19.64
C VAL A 219 -39.73 3.85 20.64
N ILE A 220 -40.88 3.38 21.13
CA ILE A 220 -40.98 2.19 22.00
C ILE A 220 -41.04 0.92 21.14
N GLY A 221 -40.53 -0.21 21.65
CA GLY A 221 -40.52 -1.48 20.92
C GLY A 221 -39.40 -1.57 19.87
N HIS A 222 -39.59 -2.41 18.84
CA HIS A 222 -38.51 -2.77 17.90
C HIS A 222 -38.01 -1.64 17.00
N ASN A 223 -38.78 -0.56 16.78
CA ASN A 223 -38.41 0.54 15.86
C ASN A 223 -38.00 0.07 14.44
N ASN A 224 -38.71 -0.93 13.90
CA ASN A 224 -38.40 -1.59 12.62
C ASN A 224 -36.97 -2.17 12.54
N LEU A 225 -36.48 -2.71 13.65
CA LEU A 225 -35.21 -3.43 13.77
C LEU A 225 -35.46 -4.88 14.15
N THR A 226 -34.83 -5.81 13.44
CA THR A 226 -34.85 -7.23 13.78
C THR A 226 -33.72 -7.54 14.76
N PRO A 227 -33.94 -8.29 15.86
CA PRO A 227 -32.87 -8.87 16.66
C PRO A 227 -31.81 -9.57 15.78
N GLY A 228 -30.55 -9.20 15.96
CA GLY A 228 -29.44 -9.57 15.07
C GLY A 228 -29.03 -8.48 14.07
N ALA A 229 -29.78 -7.38 13.96
CA ALA A 229 -29.30 -6.19 13.26
C ALA A 229 -27.98 -5.72 13.88
N TRP A 230 -26.98 -5.47 13.03
CA TRP A 230 -25.63 -5.14 13.43
C TRP A 230 -25.13 -3.90 12.68
N TRP A 231 -24.37 -3.07 13.39
CA TRP A 231 -23.76 -1.86 12.86
C TRP A 231 -22.28 -1.82 13.20
N PRO A 232 -21.41 -1.36 12.27
CA PRO A 232 -19.99 -1.38 12.51
C PRO A 232 -19.54 -0.36 13.57
N THR A 233 -20.28 0.75 13.68
CA THR A 233 -20.04 1.83 14.65
C THR A 233 -21.31 2.19 15.42
N GLN A 234 -21.17 2.74 16.62
CA GLN A 234 -22.33 3.24 17.37
C GLN A 234 -23.02 4.42 16.66
N LEU A 235 -22.27 5.23 15.90
CA LEU A 235 -22.82 6.28 15.04
C LEU A 235 -23.75 5.72 13.95
N SER A 236 -23.40 4.58 13.34
CA SER A 236 -24.28 3.86 12.40
C SER A 236 -25.52 3.30 13.13
N ALA A 237 -25.37 2.71 14.32
CA ALA A 237 -26.51 2.29 15.13
C ALA A 237 -27.45 3.46 15.50
N HIS A 238 -26.89 4.66 15.73
CA HIS A 238 -27.66 5.89 15.94
C HIS A 238 -28.38 6.37 14.67
N PHE A 239 -27.71 6.35 13.52
CA PHE A 239 -28.31 6.67 12.22
C PHE A 239 -29.53 5.79 11.92
N HIS A 240 -29.44 4.49 12.23
CA HIS A 240 -30.52 3.53 12.05
C HIS A 240 -31.58 3.52 13.18
N GLY A 241 -31.54 4.46 14.13
CA GLY A 241 -32.55 4.61 15.18
C GLY A 241 -32.51 3.54 16.27
N ALA A 242 -31.44 2.75 16.35
CA ALA A 242 -31.29 1.74 17.40
C ALA A 242 -31.12 2.39 18.78
N HIS A 243 -30.29 3.43 18.86
CA HIS A 243 -30.01 4.20 20.08
C HIS A 243 -30.07 5.72 19.84
N GLY A 244 -30.50 6.49 20.85
CA GLY A 244 -30.69 7.94 20.75
C GLY A 244 -29.43 8.79 20.76
N HIS A 245 -28.27 8.19 21.04
CA HIS A 245 -27.00 8.92 21.18
C HIS A 245 -25.84 8.21 20.47
N ASN A 246 -24.85 9.00 20.04
CA ASN A 246 -23.56 8.51 19.52
C ASN A 246 -22.62 7.97 20.61
N VAL A 247 -23.01 8.08 21.89
CA VAL A 247 -22.26 7.64 23.07
C VAL A 247 -23.02 6.55 23.83
N ARG A 248 -22.30 5.63 24.47
CA ARG A 248 -22.88 4.55 25.29
C ARG A 248 -23.74 5.11 26.44
N GLY A 249 -24.82 4.43 26.80
CA GLY A 249 -25.64 4.76 27.96
C GLY A 249 -27.11 4.39 27.79
N ILE A 250 -27.97 5.15 28.46
CA ILE A 250 -29.43 5.03 28.45
C ILE A 250 -30.02 6.14 27.58
N SER A 251 -30.98 5.79 26.71
CA SER A 251 -31.73 6.73 25.87
C SER A 251 -33.22 6.59 26.18
N GLY A 252 -33.82 7.61 26.79
CA GLY A 252 -35.19 7.56 27.28
C GLY A 252 -35.77 8.94 27.62
N SER A 253 -37.08 8.96 27.89
CA SER A 253 -37.83 10.11 28.42
C SER A 253 -38.30 9.81 29.84
N ALA A 254 -38.41 10.85 30.67
CA ALA A 254 -38.98 10.75 32.02
C ALA A 254 -40.47 10.37 31.99
N ASP A 255 -41.19 10.77 30.94
CA ASP A 255 -42.64 10.60 30.81
C ASP A 255 -43.01 9.29 30.11
N GLU A 256 -42.23 8.90 29.10
CA GLU A 256 -42.51 7.72 28.28
C GLU A 256 -41.80 6.44 28.72
N GLY A 257 -40.65 6.56 29.38
CA GLY A 257 -39.76 5.43 29.68
C GLY A 257 -38.51 5.38 28.80
N THR A 258 -37.74 4.30 28.96
CA THR A 258 -36.50 4.07 28.22
C THR A 258 -36.78 3.46 26.85
N PHE A 259 -36.28 4.09 25.79
CA PHE A 259 -36.36 3.57 24.42
C PHE A 259 -35.30 2.49 24.17
N SER A 260 -34.06 2.72 24.63
CA SER A 260 -32.95 1.79 24.45
C SER A 260 -31.79 1.99 25.44
N ILE A 261 -31.02 0.93 25.66
CA ILE A 261 -29.73 0.96 26.38
C ILE A 261 -28.60 0.34 25.54
N VAL A 262 -27.37 0.80 25.77
CA VAL A 262 -26.15 0.20 25.24
C VAL A 262 -25.35 -0.44 26.36
N ILE A 263 -25.13 -1.75 26.27
CA ILE A 263 -24.24 -2.52 27.15
C ILE A 263 -22.86 -2.60 26.47
N SER A 264 -21.79 -2.26 27.19
CA SER A 264 -20.42 -2.38 26.68
C SER A 264 -19.83 -3.74 27.04
N GLY A 265 -19.34 -4.48 26.03
CA GLY A 265 -18.58 -5.71 26.21
C GLY A 265 -17.25 -5.51 26.95
N ARG A 266 -16.78 -4.27 27.08
CA ARG A 266 -15.69 -3.84 27.96
C ARG A 266 -16.18 -2.65 28.78
N SER A 267 -17.14 -2.90 29.68
CA SER A 267 -17.75 -1.87 30.51
C SER A 267 -16.84 -1.48 31.67
N THR A 268 -16.80 -0.19 32.02
CA THR A 268 -16.23 0.27 33.31
C THR A 268 -17.11 -0.08 34.51
N TYR A 269 -18.20 -0.82 34.30
CA TYR A 269 -19.11 -1.34 35.32
C TYR A 269 -19.10 -2.88 35.36
N SER A 270 -18.10 -3.54 34.79
CA SER A 270 -18.03 -5.02 34.68
C SER A 270 -17.95 -5.78 36.02
N ASP A 271 -17.64 -5.08 37.10
CA ASP A 271 -17.63 -5.53 38.49
C ASP A 271 -18.98 -5.30 39.22
N MET A 272 -19.92 -4.61 38.58
CA MET A 272 -21.22 -4.23 39.12
C MET A 272 -22.38 -4.82 38.30
N ASP A 273 -22.31 -4.71 36.98
CA ASP A 273 -23.30 -5.25 36.04
C ASP A 273 -23.16 -6.78 35.92
N GLN A 274 -24.29 -7.48 35.76
CA GLN A 274 -24.32 -8.93 35.54
C GLN A 274 -25.18 -9.22 34.32
N ASP A 275 -24.66 -9.93 33.32
CA ASP A 275 -25.36 -10.17 32.05
C ASP A 275 -25.31 -11.66 31.68
N THR A 276 -26.42 -12.36 31.86
CA THR A 276 -26.57 -13.78 31.49
C THR A 276 -27.06 -13.97 30.05
N GLY A 277 -27.16 -12.87 29.28
CA GLY A 277 -27.80 -12.84 27.97
C GLY A 277 -29.30 -12.58 28.12
N THR A 278 -30.04 -13.49 28.74
CA THR A 278 -31.50 -13.41 28.90
C THR A 278 -31.95 -12.56 30.09
N GLU A 279 -31.14 -12.43 31.13
CA GLU A 279 -31.33 -11.46 32.21
C GLU A 279 -30.10 -10.56 32.37
N VAL A 280 -30.32 -9.28 32.64
CA VAL A 280 -29.28 -8.28 32.83
C VAL A 280 -29.57 -7.48 34.10
N TRP A 281 -28.63 -7.47 35.04
CA TRP A 281 -28.55 -6.46 36.10
C TRP A 281 -27.73 -5.29 35.60
N TYR A 282 -28.38 -4.18 35.29
CA TYR A 282 -27.80 -2.98 34.70
C TYR A 282 -27.78 -1.84 35.73
N SER A 283 -26.59 -1.29 35.98
CA SER A 283 -26.40 -0.22 36.96
C SER A 283 -26.83 1.14 36.40
N ALA A 284 -27.42 1.99 37.24
CA ALA A 284 -27.80 3.36 36.88
C ALA A 284 -26.59 4.23 36.47
N ASP A 285 -26.83 5.38 35.84
CA ASP A 285 -25.78 6.37 35.59
C ASP A 285 -25.07 6.80 36.88
N ASN A 286 -23.79 7.14 36.76
CA ASN A 286 -22.91 7.56 37.86
C ASN A 286 -22.70 6.54 39.00
N SER A 287 -23.25 5.33 38.92
CA SER A 287 -23.19 4.33 40.00
C SER A 287 -21.79 4.02 40.52
N ARG A 288 -20.76 4.02 39.67
CA ARG A 288 -19.35 3.79 40.06
C ARG A 288 -18.74 4.98 40.81
N ARG A 289 -19.20 6.19 40.50
CA ARG A 289 -18.72 7.45 41.10
C ARG A 289 -19.44 7.81 42.41
N SER A 290 -20.51 7.09 42.76
CA SER A 290 -21.23 7.29 44.03
C SER A 290 -20.32 7.02 45.24
N THR A 291 -20.34 7.91 46.22
CA THR A 291 -19.64 7.79 47.50
C THR A 291 -20.57 7.88 48.71
N SER A 292 -21.83 8.31 48.52
CA SER A 292 -22.80 8.48 49.60
C SER A 292 -23.22 7.14 50.18
N ARG A 293 -23.00 6.96 51.50
CA ARG A 293 -23.34 5.71 52.20
C ARG A 293 -24.82 5.62 52.58
N THR A 294 -25.56 6.71 52.51
CA THR A 294 -26.92 6.88 53.09
C THR A 294 -27.97 7.37 52.09
N SER A 295 -27.58 7.89 50.93
CA SER A 295 -28.49 8.35 49.88
C SER A 295 -28.08 7.82 48.51
N LEU A 296 -29.05 7.59 47.64
CA LEU A 296 -28.80 7.41 46.21
C LEU A 296 -28.23 8.72 45.58
N PRO A 297 -27.51 8.63 44.45
CA PRO A 297 -27.14 9.81 43.66
C PRO A 297 -28.38 10.51 43.09
N ALA A 298 -28.26 11.81 42.76
CA ALA A 298 -29.29 12.51 42.01
C ALA A 298 -29.54 11.80 40.66
N GLU A 299 -30.81 11.51 40.35
CA GLU A 299 -31.14 10.64 39.23
C GLU A 299 -30.95 11.34 37.87
N SER A 300 -30.19 10.70 36.98
CA SER A 300 -30.08 11.15 35.59
C SER A 300 -31.44 11.02 34.88
N LEU A 301 -31.55 11.62 33.69
CA LEU A 301 -32.70 11.39 32.81
C LEU A 301 -32.86 9.89 32.49
N GLY A 302 -31.75 9.18 32.26
CA GLY A 302 -31.74 7.74 31.99
C GLY A 302 -32.17 6.88 33.18
N THR A 303 -31.75 7.22 34.40
CA THR A 303 -32.20 6.54 35.62
C THR A 303 -33.71 6.70 35.82
N ARG A 304 -34.23 7.92 35.62
CA ARG A 304 -35.68 8.20 35.67
C ARG A 304 -36.44 7.46 34.59
N SER A 305 -35.93 7.40 33.35
CA SER A 305 -36.59 6.67 32.27
C SER A 305 -36.63 5.16 32.52
N LEU A 306 -35.61 4.57 33.17
CA LEU A 306 -35.63 3.15 33.57
C LEU A 306 -36.67 2.87 34.66
N ARG A 307 -36.79 3.73 35.68
CA ARG A 307 -37.89 3.64 36.66
C ARG A 307 -39.26 3.80 35.99
N ARG A 308 -39.38 4.68 35.00
CA ARG A 308 -40.62 4.87 34.25
C ARG A 308 -40.99 3.63 33.44
N SER A 309 -40.03 2.99 32.76
CA SER A 309 -40.22 1.69 32.08
C SER A 309 -40.66 0.57 33.05
N LEU A 310 -40.09 0.53 34.26
CA LEU A 310 -40.54 -0.41 35.31
C LEU A 310 -41.98 -0.14 35.73
N ALA A 311 -42.36 1.13 35.92
CA ALA A 311 -43.69 1.53 36.38
C ALA A 311 -44.79 1.35 35.32
N ASN A 312 -44.47 1.50 34.03
CA ASN A 312 -45.45 1.42 32.93
C ASN A 312 -45.36 0.14 32.09
N GLY A 313 -44.43 -0.77 32.40
CA GLY A 313 -44.27 -2.04 31.70
C GLY A 313 -43.89 -1.88 30.22
N ARG A 314 -43.17 -0.82 29.83
CA ARG A 314 -42.74 -0.64 28.42
C ARG A 314 -41.39 -1.32 28.15
N PRO A 315 -41.24 -2.04 27.03
CA PRO A 315 -40.01 -2.74 26.69
C PRO A 315 -38.90 -1.80 26.22
N VAL A 316 -37.66 -2.18 26.56
CA VAL A 316 -36.42 -1.46 26.26
C VAL A 316 -35.62 -2.21 25.20
N ARG A 317 -35.18 -1.54 24.14
CA ARG A 317 -34.21 -2.13 23.20
C ARG A 317 -32.83 -2.27 23.85
N VAL A 318 -32.27 -3.47 23.86
CA VAL A 318 -30.90 -3.71 24.33
C VAL A 318 -29.96 -3.87 23.14
N ILE A 319 -28.94 -3.02 23.10
CA ILE A 319 -27.84 -3.10 22.14
C ILE A 319 -26.59 -3.55 22.91
N ARG A 320 -25.95 -4.65 22.50
CA ARG A 320 -24.64 -5.04 23.01
C ARG A 320 -23.56 -4.55 22.05
N SER A 321 -22.54 -3.87 22.57
CA SER A 321 -21.38 -3.40 21.81
C SER A 321 -20.12 -4.17 22.20
N ALA A 322 -19.15 -4.28 21.30
CA ALA A 322 -17.87 -4.95 21.60
C ALA A 322 -17.07 -4.23 22.71
N GLY A 323 -17.26 -2.92 22.84
CA GLY A 323 -16.54 -2.04 23.79
C GLY A 323 -15.14 -1.63 23.31
N HIS A 324 -14.57 -0.63 23.99
CA HIS A 324 -13.22 -0.12 23.76
C HIS A 324 -12.44 -0.09 25.08
N GLY A 325 -11.13 -0.32 25.04
CA GLY A 325 -10.24 -0.36 26.22
C GLY A 325 -9.63 -1.73 26.50
N ALA A 326 -8.74 -1.80 27.48
CA ALA A 326 -8.09 -3.02 27.94
C ALA A 326 -9.01 -3.83 28.88
N GLY A 327 -9.09 -5.16 28.67
CA GLY A 327 -9.93 -6.06 29.45
C GLY A 327 -10.52 -7.19 28.63
N ALA A 328 -10.91 -8.28 29.29
CA ALA A 328 -11.62 -9.39 28.64
C ALA A 328 -12.98 -8.90 28.10
N ARG A 329 -13.33 -9.29 26.87
CA ARG A 329 -14.61 -8.95 26.25
C ARG A 329 -15.69 -9.87 26.82
N HIS A 330 -16.79 -9.30 27.30
CA HIS A 330 -17.93 -10.04 27.82
C HIS A 330 -18.51 -11.02 26.78
N HIS A 331 -18.83 -12.25 27.21
CA HIS A 331 -19.20 -13.37 26.32
C HIS A 331 -20.39 -13.07 25.41
N TRP A 332 -21.37 -12.31 25.90
CA TRP A 332 -22.58 -11.95 25.14
C TRP A 332 -22.40 -10.79 24.15
N ALA A 333 -21.29 -10.04 24.21
CA ALA A 333 -21.03 -8.96 23.27
C ALA A 333 -20.77 -9.49 21.84
N PRO A 334 -20.99 -8.69 20.78
CA PRO A 334 -20.46 -9.01 19.46
C PRO A 334 -18.93 -8.93 19.44
N ALA A 335 -18.28 -9.56 18.47
CA ALA A 335 -16.82 -9.51 18.31
C ALA A 335 -16.31 -8.08 17.99
N VAL A 336 -17.13 -7.30 17.29
CA VAL A 336 -16.86 -5.90 16.92
C VAL A 336 -18.21 -5.17 16.67
N GLY A 337 -18.22 -3.84 16.73
CA GLY A 337 -19.40 -3.02 16.46
C GLY A 337 -20.51 -3.13 17.52
N CYS A 338 -21.75 -2.90 17.10
CA CYS A 338 -22.95 -2.90 17.92
C CYS A 338 -23.99 -3.87 17.34
N ARG A 339 -24.55 -4.76 18.16
CA ARG A 339 -25.63 -5.70 17.78
C ARG A 339 -26.89 -5.43 18.60
N TYR A 340 -28.04 -5.38 17.94
CA TYR A 340 -29.33 -5.30 18.60
C TYR A 340 -29.79 -6.70 19.04
N ASP A 341 -29.96 -6.90 20.34
CA ASP A 341 -30.22 -8.22 20.95
C ASP A 341 -31.69 -8.44 21.34
N GLY A 342 -32.55 -7.47 21.03
CA GLY A 342 -34.00 -7.52 21.22
C GLY A 342 -34.53 -6.60 22.33
N LEU A 343 -35.79 -6.82 22.65
CA LEU A 343 -36.55 -6.15 23.70
C LEU A 343 -36.42 -6.85 25.05
N TYR A 344 -36.31 -6.05 26.10
CA TYR A 344 -36.18 -6.49 27.48
C TYR A 344 -37.11 -5.65 28.36
N MET A 345 -37.78 -6.31 29.29
CA MET A 345 -38.66 -5.69 30.29
C MET A 345 -37.84 -5.35 31.53
N VAL A 346 -37.96 -4.10 32.01
CA VAL A 346 -37.45 -3.75 33.34
C VAL A 346 -38.43 -4.32 34.36
N ILE A 347 -38.00 -5.28 35.18
CA ILE A 347 -38.87 -6.06 36.08
C ILE A 347 -38.59 -5.84 37.57
N GLU A 348 -37.44 -5.28 37.91
CA GLU A 348 -36.98 -5.10 39.28
C GLU A 348 -36.03 -3.89 39.35
N VAL A 349 -36.01 -3.19 40.49
CA VAL A 349 -34.94 -2.26 40.85
C VAL A 349 -34.57 -2.50 42.29
N ARG A 350 -33.26 -2.53 42.58
CA ARG A 350 -32.71 -2.68 43.92
C ARG A 350 -31.61 -1.65 44.16
N ASP A 351 -31.41 -1.30 45.42
CA ASP A 351 -30.28 -0.48 45.83
C ASP A 351 -29.09 -1.37 46.21
N CYS A 352 -27.92 -1.04 45.68
CA CYS A 352 -26.66 -1.78 45.87
C CYS A 352 -25.57 -0.84 46.39
N ARG A 353 -24.48 -1.41 46.92
CA ARG A 353 -23.27 -0.66 47.28
C ARG A 353 -22.14 -0.99 46.32
N ASN A 354 -21.48 0.04 45.80
CA ASN A 354 -20.27 -0.12 44.99
C ASN A 354 -19.03 -0.37 45.88
N THR A 355 -17.87 -0.58 45.26
CA THR A 355 -16.59 -0.80 45.95
C THR A 355 -16.12 0.38 46.82
N ASN A 356 -16.60 1.61 46.55
CA ASN A 356 -16.37 2.80 47.39
C ASN A 356 -17.31 2.85 48.62
N GLY A 357 -18.27 1.92 48.72
CA GLY A 357 -19.32 1.87 49.73
C GLY A 357 -20.53 2.77 49.45
N GLY A 358 -20.52 3.49 48.31
CA GLY A 358 -21.60 4.38 47.89
C GLY A 358 -22.82 3.61 47.38
N LEU A 359 -24.01 4.09 47.72
CA LEU A 359 -25.27 3.52 47.26
C LEU A 359 -25.51 3.85 45.78
N TYR A 360 -26.12 2.92 45.04
CA TYR A 360 -26.55 3.12 43.66
C TYR A 360 -27.75 2.22 43.32
N ALA A 361 -28.57 2.64 42.35
CA ALA A 361 -29.70 1.83 41.88
C ALA A 361 -29.26 0.87 40.76
N GLN A 362 -29.72 -0.38 40.83
CA GLN A 362 -29.48 -1.41 39.83
C GLN A 362 -30.80 -2.02 39.36
N PHE A 363 -30.99 -2.07 38.05
CA PHE A 363 -32.22 -2.53 37.41
C PHE A 363 -32.05 -3.95 36.88
N ARG A 364 -33.05 -4.80 37.08
CA ARG A 364 -33.13 -6.11 36.42
C ARG A 364 -33.95 -5.99 35.15
N LEU A 365 -33.35 -6.36 34.04
CA LEU A 365 -33.97 -6.47 32.73
C LEU A 365 -34.08 -7.94 32.35
N ARG A 366 -35.25 -8.38 31.86
CA ARG A 366 -35.47 -9.73 31.34
C ARG A 366 -35.88 -9.66 29.87
N ARG A 367 -35.20 -10.42 29.01
CA ARG A 367 -35.50 -10.49 27.58
C ARG A 367 -36.92 -11.03 27.35
N GLU A 368 -37.68 -10.40 26.47
CA GLU A 368 -38.98 -10.93 26.05
C GLU A 368 -38.81 -12.27 25.30
N GLN A 369 -39.77 -13.17 25.50
CA GLN A 369 -39.83 -14.46 24.79
C GLN A 369 -40.46 -14.25 23.39
N ASN A 370 -40.22 -15.19 22.47
CA ASN A 370 -40.86 -15.27 21.16
C ASN A 370 -40.72 -14.01 20.26
N GLN A 371 -39.65 -13.24 20.45
CA GLN A 371 -39.29 -12.12 19.56
C GLN A 371 -38.90 -12.60 18.15
N PRO A 372 -39.09 -11.78 17.11
CA PRO A 372 -38.69 -12.12 15.75
C PRO A 372 -37.16 -12.34 15.62
N GLY A 373 -36.76 -13.24 14.74
CA GLY A 373 -35.36 -13.53 14.42
C GLY A 373 -34.74 -14.68 15.23
N PRO A 374 -33.42 -14.89 15.10
CA PRO A 374 -32.72 -16.02 15.73
C PRO A 374 -32.67 -15.95 17.26
N SER A 375 -32.38 -17.10 17.90
CA SER A 375 -32.14 -17.16 19.34
C SER A 375 -30.94 -16.29 19.75
N LEU A 376 -30.92 -15.80 20.99
CA LEU A 376 -29.80 -14.96 21.47
C LEU A 376 -28.44 -15.70 21.42
N ALA A 377 -28.43 -17.03 21.65
CA ALA A 377 -27.24 -17.85 21.48
C ALA A 377 -26.78 -17.88 20.01
N THR A 378 -27.71 -18.06 19.06
CA THR A 378 -27.40 -17.97 17.63
C THR A 378 -26.83 -16.59 17.28
N LEU A 379 -27.45 -15.51 17.75
CA LEU A 379 -26.97 -14.14 17.51
C LEU A 379 -25.57 -13.87 18.11
N ARG A 380 -25.25 -14.47 19.26
CA ARG A 380 -23.91 -14.41 19.85
C ARG A 380 -22.86 -15.04 18.93
N ASP A 381 -23.19 -16.17 18.33
CA ASP A 381 -22.24 -17.00 17.59
C ASP A 381 -22.15 -16.64 16.10
N THR A 382 -23.17 -16.00 15.50
CA THR A 382 -23.22 -15.71 14.05
C THR A 382 -23.19 -14.24 13.66
N VAL A 383 -23.25 -13.30 14.63
CA VAL A 383 -23.33 -11.85 14.34
C VAL A 383 -22.27 -11.05 15.10
N PRO A 384 -21.41 -10.27 14.41
CA PRO A 384 -21.38 -10.05 12.95
C PRO A 384 -20.98 -11.29 12.15
N SER A 385 -21.51 -11.40 10.94
CA SER A 385 -21.18 -12.48 10.01
C SER A 385 -19.73 -12.35 9.48
N PRO A 386 -19.12 -13.43 8.95
CA PRO A 386 -17.80 -13.35 8.32
C PRO A 386 -17.69 -12.30 7.22
N GLN A 387 -18.76 -12.09 6.43
CA GLN A 387 -18.81 -11.03 5.42
C GLN A 387 -18.80 -9.63 6.06
N GLN A 388 -19.63 -9.39 7.08
CA GLN A 388 -19.67 -8.12 7.80
C GLN A 388 -18.33 -7.79 8.49
N LEU A 389 -17.65 -8.82 9.01
CA LEU A 389 -16.30 -8.70 9.57
C LEU A 389 -15.29 -8.29 8.50
N ALA A 390 -15.27 -8.97 7.35
CA ALA A 390 -14.36 -8.67 6.25
C ALA A 390 -14.61 -7.27 5.63
N GLU A 391 -15.87 -6.83 5.54
CA GLU A 391 -16.21 -5.50 5.02
C GLU A 391 -15.90 -4.36 6.01
N TYR A 392 -15.92 -4.63 7.33
CA TYR A 392 -15.58 -3.61 8.34
C TYR A 392 -14.10 -3.56 8.72
N LYS A 393 -13.42 -4.71 8.71
CA LYS A 393 -11.99 -4.86 8.94
C LYS A 393 -11.34 -5.59 7.76
N PRO A 394 -11.32 -4.98 6.56
CA PRO A 394 -10.67 -5.59 5.42
C PRO A 394 -9.17 -5.76 5.71
N PRO A 395 -8.53 -6.84 5.24
CA PRO A 395 -7.13 -7.09 5.51
C PRO A 395 -6.22 -6.10 4.77
N VAL A 396 -4.97 -5.97 5.21
CA VAL A 396 -3.92 -5.43 4.35
C VAL A 396 -3.58 -6.47 3.28
N ILE A 397 -3.58 -6.07 2.00
CA ILE A 397 -3.26 -6.96 0.89
C ILE A 397 -1.79 -6.77 0.51
N ILE A 398 -1.04 -7.86 0.44
CA ILE A 398 0.37 -7.87 0.02
C ILE A 398 0.47 -8.68 -1.28
N ILE A 399 1.07 -8.09 -2.31
CA ILE A 399 1.24 -8.71 -3.62
C ILE A 399 2.70 -9.16 -3.77
N GLY A 400 2.89 -10.48 -3.82
CA GLY A 400 4.19 -11.15 -3.87
C GLY A 400 4.67 -11.60 -2.49
N ALA A 401 4.78 -12.91 -2.31
CA ALA A 401 5.30 -13.58 -1.10
C ALA A 401 6.84 -13.65 -1.07
N GLY A 402 7.50 -12.66 -1.67
CA GLY A 402 8.94 -12.45 -1.61
C GLY A 402 9.40 -11.91 -0.26
N LEU A 403 10.71 -11.77 -0.05
CA LEU A 403 11.28 -11.30 1.23
C LEU A 403 10.66 -9.99 1.73
N ALA A 404 10.51 -8.97 0.88
CA ALA A 404 9.94 -7.69 1.30
C ALA A 404 8.46 -7.82 1.78
N GLY A 405 7.65 -8.62 1.08
CA GLY A 405 6.27 -8.91 1.47
C GLY A 405 6.18 -9.71 2.76
N LEU A 406 7.08 -10.69 2.96
CA LEU A 406 7.16 -11.46 4.21
C LEU A 406 7.59 -10.61 5.41
N VAL A 407 8.50 -9.65 5.21
CA VAL A 407 8.91 -8.72 6.28
C VAL A 407 7.77 -7.76 6.64
N ALA A 408 7.03 -7.26 5.64
CA ALA A 408 5.85 -6.43 5.88
C ALA A 408 4.75 -7.21 6.63
N ALA A 409 4.44 -8.44 6.17
CA ALA A 409 3.49 -9.34 6.83
C ALA A 409 3.91 -9.66 8.27
N TYR A 410 5.20 -9.84 8.52
CA TYR A 410 5.74 -10.07 9.86
C TYR A 410 5.44 -8.87 10.79
N GLU A 411 5.76 -7.63 10.39
CA GLU A 411 5.50 -6.44 11.22
C GLU A 411 4.00 -6.20 11.45
N LEU A 412 3.15 -6.47 10.45
CA LEU A 412 1.68 -6.45 10.58
C LEU A 412 1.17 -7.51 11.57
N ALA A 413 1.70 -8.73 11.49
CA ALA A 413 1.34 -9.84 12.37
C ALA A 413 1.74 -9.61 13.83
N GLN A 414 2.88 -8.95 14.10
CA GLN A 414 3.26 -8.52 15.46
C GLN A 414 2.19 -7.61 16.08
N ARG A 415 1.50 -6.80 15.26
CA ARG A 415 0.43 -5.88 15.68
C ARG A 415 -0.99 -6.47 15.51
N LYS A 416 -1.09 -7.77 15.21
CA LYS A 416 -2.35 -8.52 14.98
C LYS A 416 -3.26 -7.86 13.92
N VAL A 417 -2.65 -7.25 12.89
CA VAL A 417 -3.36 -6.67 11.74
C VAL A 417 -3.70 -7.79 10.74
N PRO A 418 -4.99 -8.02 10.39
CA PRO A 418 -5.37 -9.01 9.39
C PRO A 418 -4.67 -8.73 8.06
N THR A 419 -4.02 -9.74 7.50
CA THR A 419 -3.15 -9.60 6.33
C THR A 419 -3.44 -10.72 5.34
N LEU A 420 -3.51 -10.40 4.05
CA LEU A 420 -3.68 -11.34 2.96
C LEU A 420 -2.50 -11.23 2.00
N ILE A 421 -1.78 -12.32 1.79
CA ILE A 421 -0.66 -12.40 0.84
C ILE A 421 -1.14 -13.11 -0.42
N LEU A 422 -1.08 -12.42 -1.56
CA LEU A 422 -1.34 -12.96 -2.89
C LEU A 422 -0.02 -13.27 -3.60
N ASP A 423 0.08 -14.42 -4.25
CA ASP A 423 1.22 -14.74 -5.13
C ASP A 423 0.74 -15.54 -6.36
N GLN A 424 1.33 -15.26 -7.53
CA GLN A 424 1.04 -16.02 -8.75
C GLN A 424 1.67 -17.41 -8.74
N GLU A 425 2.75 -17.63 -7.98
CA GLU A 425 3.41 -18.92 -7.87
C GLU A 425 2.75 -19.86 -6.86
N SER A 426 3.22 -21.11 -6.86
CA SER A 426 2.87 -22.14 -5.89
C SER A 426 3.54 -21.89 -4.51
N PRO A 427 3.04 -22.52 -3.43
CA PRO A 427 3.67 -22.43 -2.09
C PRO A 427 5.16 -22.79 -2.07
N ALA A 428 5.60 -23.64 -3.02
CA ALA A 428 6.99 -24.03 -3.18
C ALA A 428 7.95 -22.86 -3.48
N ASN A 429 7.44 -21.71 -3.94
CA ASN A 429 8.23 -20.52 -4.30
C ASN A 429 8.30 -19.44 -3.20
N LEU A 430 7.74 -19.69 -2.01
CA LEU A 430 7.75 -18.75 -0.86
C LEU A 430 9.15 -18.14 -0.61
N GLY A 431 9.22 -16.81 -0.49
CA GLY A 431 10.47 -16.03 -0.43
C GLY A 431 10.96 -15.52 -1.80
N GLY A 432 10.42 -16.03 -2.90
CA GLY A 432 10.77 -15.64 -4.27
C GLY A 432 12.26 -15.76 -4.57
N GLN A 433 12.79 -14.87 -5.42
CA GLN A 433 14.22 -14.82 -5.77
C GLN A 433 15.18 -14.55 -4.60
N ALA A 434 14.71 -14.15 -3.41
CA ALA A 434 15.57 -13.97 -2.24
C ALA A 434 16.08 -15.31 -1.68
N PHE A 435 15.31 -16.40 -1.88
CA PHE A 435 15.70 -17.76 -1.51
C PHE A 435 17.00 -18.22 -2.19
N TRP A 436 17.21 -17.82 -3.45
CA TRP A 436 18.41 -18.17 -4.23
C TRP A 436 19.61 -17.25 -3.98
N SER A 437 19.51 -16.29 -3.04
CA SER A 437 20.60 -15.38 -2.72
C SER A 437 21.74 -16.08 -1.96
N LEU A 438 22.99 -15.68 -2.21
CA LEU A 438 24.14 -16.05 -1.37
C LEU A 438 24.01 -15.57 0.08
N GLY A 439 23.07 -14.66 0.39
CA GLY A 439 22.78 -14.23 1.76
C GLY A 439 23.66 -13.07 2.25
N GLY A 440 24.19 -12.25 1.35
CA GLY A 440 24.94 -11.05 1.73
C GLY A 440 24.06 -9.94 2.29
N LEU A 441 24.45 -9.37 3.43
CA LEU A 441 23.86 -8.18 4.06
C LEU A 441 24.92 -7.08 4.25
N PHE A 442 24.50 -5.83 4.02
CA PHE A 442 25.29 -4.64 4.30
C PHE A 442 25.07 -4.20 5.75
N CYS A 443 26.10 -4.30 6.58
CA CYS A 443 26.10 -3.77 7.95
C CYS A 443 27.32 -2.86 8.14
N VAL A 444 27.18 -1.85 8.99
CA VAL A 444 28.16 -0.79 9.24
C VAL A 444 28.50 -0.78 10.73
N ASP A 445 29.79 -0.71 11.06
CA ASP A 445 30.32 -0.92 12.42
C ASP A 445 29.65 -2.09 13.18
N SER A 446 29.62 -3.26 12.54
CA SER A 446 29.05 -4.48 13.13
C SER A 446 29.95 -5.11 14.20
N ALA A 447 29.39 -6.00 15.02
CA ALA A 447 30.17 -6.80 15.96
C ALA A 447 31.24 -7.65 15.25
N GLU A 448 30.92 -8.20 14.08
CA GLU A 448 31.85 -8.95 13.23
C GLU A 448 32.98 -8.05 12.67
N GLN A 449 32.68 -6.83 12.19
CA GLN A 449 33.68 -5.88 11.72
C GLN A 449 34.67 -5.51 12.82
N ARG A 450 34.16 -5.10 14.00
CA ARG A 450 35.00 -4.77 15.16
C ARG A 450 35.88 -5.95 15.60
N ARG A 451 35.33 -7.17 15.58
CA ARG A 451 36.08 -8.41 15.90
C ARG A 451 37.22 -8.70 14.92
N LEU A 452 37.10 -8.28 13.66
CA LEU A 452 38.15 -8.40 12.64
C LEU A 452 39.13 -7.21 12.62
N GLY A 453 38.93 -6.21 13.47
CA GLY A 453 39.74 -4.98 13.51
C GLY A 453 39.41 -3.98 12.40
N ILE A 454 38.28 -4.18 11.69
CA ILE A 454 37.77 -3.21 10.72
C ILE A 454 37.26 -1.99 11.48
N ARG A 455 37.69 -0.79 11.07
CA ARG A 455 37.19 0.48 11.58
C ARG A 455 36.23 1.05 10.54
N ASP A 456 34.95 1.10 10.89
CA ASP A 456 33.90 1.60 10.02
C ASP A 456 33.07 2.67 10.76
N SER A 457 32.23 3.40 10.04
CA SER A 457 31.34 4.43 10.60
C SER A 457 30.18 4.72 9.64
N ARG A 458 29.09 5.28 10.18
CA ARG A 458 27.95 5.77 9.40
C ARG A 458 28.39 6.75 8.32
N GLU A 459 29.26 7.69 8.69
CA GLU A 459 29.76 8.76 7.81
C GLU A 459 30.58 8.19 6.64
N LEU A 460 31.45 7.22 6.92
CA LEU A 460 32.23 6.52 5.90
C LEU A 460 31.32 5.72 4.95
N ALA A 461 30.36 4.98 5.51
CA ALA A 461 29.40 4.19 4.73
C ALA A 461 28.49 5.07 3.85
N LEU A 462 28.04 6.22 4.36
CA LEU A 462 27.23 7.18 3.59
C LEU A 462 28.04 7.82 2.47
N ARG A 463 29.31 8.19 2.70
CA ARG A 463 30.19 8.69 1.65
C ARG A 463 30.37 7.68 0.52
N ASP A 464 30.68 6.44 0.87
CA ASP A 464 30.85 5.33 -0.09
C ASP A 464 29.54 5.03 -0.85
N TRP A 465 28.39 5.18 -0.18
CA TRP A 465 27.07 5.06 -0.80
C TRP A 465 26.83 6.18 -1.83
N LEU A 466 27.07 7.43 -1.46
CA LEU A 466 26.84 8.58 -2.36
C LEU A 466 27.80 8.57 -3.57
N GLY A 467 29.06 8.19 -3.37
CA GLY A 467 30.05 8.00 -4.45
C GLY A 467 29.71 6.85 -5.40
N SER A 468 28.98 5.83 -4.93
CA SER A 468 28.42 4.75 -5.75
C SER A 468 27.12 5.15 -6.44
N ALA A 469 26.20 5.79 -5.71
CA ALA A 469 24.88 6.13 -6.20
C ALA A 469 24.92 7.21 -7.28
N GLN A 470 25.82 8.19 -7.15
CA GLN A 470 26.05 9.26 -8.15
C GLN A 470 24.75 9.96 -8.56
N PHE A 471 23.88 10.21 -7.59
CA PHE A 471 22.58 10.85 -7.79
C PHE A 471 22.74 12.21 -8.49
N ASP A 472 22.07 12.37 -9.62
CA ASP A 472 22.26 13.45 -10.61
C ASP A 472 20.93 14.12 -11.04
N ARG A 473 19.78 13.55 -10.68
CA ARG A 473 18.44 14.04 -11.08
C ARG A 473 17.70 14.59 -9.88
N GLU A 474 17.65 15.91 -9.69
CA GLU A 474 17.07 16.51 -8.46
C GLU A 474 15.67 16.00 -8.11
N ARG A 475 14.77 15.91 -9.10
CA ARG A 475 13.39 15.40 -8.92
C ARG A 475 13.37 13.90 -8.65
N ASP A 476 13.96 13.10 -9.54
CA ASP A 476 13.90 11.63 -9.47
C ASP A 476 14.79 11.05 -8.35
N ASP A 477 15.74 11.81 -7.80
CA ASP A 477 16.62 11.37 -6.71
C ASP A 477 16.24 11.94 -5.33
N PHE A 478 15.18 12.74 -5.22
CA PHE A 478 14.72 13.29 -3.95
C PHE A 478 14.45 12.19 -2.91
N TRP A 479 13.54 11.25 -3.21
CA TRP A 479 13.27 10.12 -2.33
C TRP A 479 14.41 9.10 -2.28
N PRO A 480 15.06 8.71 -3.39
CA PRO A 480 16.24 7.84 -3.36
C PRO A 480 17.36 8.30 -2.41
N ARG A 481 17.68 9.60 -2.34
CA ARG A 481 18.67 10.15 -1.38
C ARG A 481 18.25 9.94 0.06
N GLN A 482 17.00 10.29 0.41
CA GLN A 482 16.50 10.10 1.77
C GLN A 482 16.45 8.62 2.17
N TRP A 483 16.03 7.75 1.25
CA TRP A 483 16.07 6.30 1.46
C TRP A 483 17.49 5.77 1.66
N ALA A 484 18.49 6.34 0.98
CA ALA A 484 19.88 5.93 1.13
C ALA A 484 20.42 6.29 2.51
N GLU A 485 20.21 7.53 2.96
CA GLU A 485 20.58 7.99 4.30
C GLU A 485 19.90 7.13 5.39
N ALA A 486 18.58 6.97 5.30
CA ALA A 486 17.82 6.17 6.26
C ALA A 486 18.20 4.67 6.24
N PHE A 487 18.61 4.14 5.09
CA PHE A 487 19.14 2.78 5.00
C PHE A 487 20.50 2.63 5.68
N VAL A 488 21.41 3.60 5.47
CA VAL A 488 22.73 3.60 6.14
C VAL A 488 22.56 3.75 7.66
N ASP A 489 21.62 4.59 8.12
CA ASP A 489 21.25 4.69 9.54
C ASP A 489 20.80 3.35 10.11
N PHE A 490 19.92 2.65 9.38
CA PHE A 490 19.48 1.32 9.79
C PHE A 490 20.62 0.30 9.76
N ALA A 491 21.50 0.32 8.76
CA ALA A 491 22.65 -0.57 8.64
C ALA A 491 23.72 -0.36 9.72
N ALA A 492 23.88 0.87 10.22
CA ALA A 492 24.80 1.22 11.30
C ALA A 492 24.24 1.01 12.71
N GLY A 493 22.94 1.29 12.92
CA GLY A 493 22.32 1.20 14.24
C GLY A 493 21.54 -0.08 14.51
N GLY A 494 20.62 -0.44 13.60
CA GLY A 494 19.51 -1.35 13.91
C GLY A 494 19.53 -2.71 13.22
N MET A 495 20.17 -2.84 12.05
CA MET A 495 20.01 -4.01 11.18
C MET A 495 20.55 -5.29 11.80
N GLU A 496 21.78 -5.25 12.33
CA GLU A 496 22.43 -6.40 12.97
C GLU A 496 21.55 -6.95 14.10
N ALA A 497 21.15 -6.08 15.04
CA ALA A 497 20.30 -6.45 16.17
C ALA A 497 18.93 -6.97 15.71
N TYR A 498 18.32 -6.33 14.72
CA TYR A 498 17.03 -6.73 14.16
C TYR A 498 17.07 -8.13 13.55
N VAL A 499 18.09 -8.48 12.75
CA VAL A 499 18.16 -9.82 12.17
C VAL A 499 18.62 -10.90 13.17
N LYS A 500 19.58 -10.57 14.06
CA LYS A 500 20.06 -11.50 15.10
C LYS A 500 18.97 -11.84 16.13
N ALA A 501 18.09 -10.89 16.48
CA ALA A 501 16.94 -11.13 17.36
C ALA A 501 15.93 -12.16 16.81
N ARG A 502 16.00 -12.48 15.51
CA ARG A 502 15.17 -13.51 14.84
C ARG A 502 15.95 -14.79 14.55
N GLY A 503 17.17 -14.92 15.09
CA GLY A 503 18.01 -16.11 14.97
C GLY A 503 18.91 -16.15 13.74
N LEU A 504 19.06 -15.05 12.98
CA LEU A 504 20.00 -15.00 11.86
C LEU A 504 21.44 -14.93 12.39
N GLY A 505 22.30 -15.85 11.94
CA GLY A 505 23.73 -15.81 12.17
C GLY A 505 24.51 -15.33 10.94
N PHE A 506 25.71 -14.80 11.16
CA PHE A 506 26.66 -14.48 10.09
C PHE A 506 27.84 -15.47 10.09
N LEU A 507 28.47 -15.65 8.93
CA LEU A 507 29.82 -16.21 8.85
C LEU A 507 30.82 -15.26 9.54
N PHE A 508 31.88 -15.84 10.09
CA PHE A 508 32.93 -15.10 10.79
C PHE A 508 33.70 -14.09 9.90
N ASN A 509 33.70 -14.29 8.57
CA ASN A 509 34.36 -13.41 7.62
C ASN A 509 33.41 -12.28 7.16
N VAL A 510 33.83 -11.03 7.34
CA VAL A 510 33.25 -9.87 6.64
C VAL A 510 34.10 -9.60 5.40
N GLY A 511 33.49 -9.75 4.23
CA GLY A 511 34.22 -9.80 2.96
C GLY A 511 34.02 -8.59 2.05
N TRP A 512 34.53 -8.78 0.84
CA TRP A 512 34.28 -7.98 -0.35
C TRP A 512 33.64 -8.89 -1.41
N ALA A 513 32.55 -8.44 -2.01
CA ALA A 513 32.03 -8.98 -3.27
C ALA A 513 32.56 -8.17 -4.48
N GLU A 514 32.81 -6.88 -4.32
CA GLU A 514 33.42 -5.97 -5.30
C GLU A 514 34.49 -5.09 -4.62
N ARG A 515 35.30 -4.34 -5.38
CA ARG A 515 36.43 -3.53 -4.86
C ARG A 515 36.43 -2.07 -5.32
N GLY A 516 35.41 -1.68 -6.09
CA GLY A 516 35.20 -0.33 -6.55
C GLY A 516 36.02 0.09 -7.77
N ALA A 517 35.80 1.32 -8.18
CA ALA A 517 36.32 1.94 -9.40
C ALA A 517 37.80 2.36 -9.34
N GLY A 518 38.51 2.08 -8.23
CA GLY A 518 39.91 2.50 -8.04
C GLY A 518 40.12 4.00 -7.76
N SER A 519 39.07 4.74 -7.41
CA SER A 519 39.13 6.15 -7.00
C SER A 519 38.47 6.37 -5.63
N ALA A 520 38.88 7.42 -4.91
CA ALA A 520 38.42 7.66 -3.54
C ALA A 520 37.01 8.26 -3.41
N GLU A 521 36.46 8.77 -4.51
CA GLU A 521 35.13 9.42 -4.60
C GLU A 521 34.14 8.61 -5.46
N GLY A 522 34.62 7.57 -6.14
CA GLY A 522 33.82 6.74 -7.05
C GLY A 522 33.08 5.59 -6.36
N HIS A 523 32.60 4.65 -7.18
CA HIS A 523 31.92 3.46 -6.70
C HIS A 523 32.84 2.56 -5.89
N GLY A 524 32.31 1.97 -4.81
CA GLY A 524 32.94 0.93 -4.01
C GLY A 524 32.85 1.19 -2.50
N ASN A 525 33.12 0.16 -1.70
CA ASN A 525 33.28 0.33 -0.25
C ASN A 525 34.71 0.78 0.09
N SER A 526 34.88 1.60 1.13
CA SER A 526 36.19 1.92 1.71
C SER A 526 36.73 0.81 2.63
N VAL A 527 35.85 -0.03 3.19
CA VAL A 527 36.17 -1.13 4.11
C VAL A 527 35.23 -2.34 3.89
N PRO A 528 35.58 -3.57 4.32
CA PRO A 528 34.72 -4.73 4.10
C PRO A 528 33.37 -4.57 4.83
N ARG A 529 32.26 -4.70 4.10
CA ARG A 529 30.87 -4.60 4.63
C ARG A 529 29.95 -5.74 4.20
N PHE A 530 30.43 -6.69 3.41
CA PHE A 530 29.63 -7.81 2.92
C PHE A 530 29.57 -8.94 3.96
N HIS A 531 28.47 -9.00 4.71
CA HIS A 531 28.24 -10.01 5.75
C HIS A 531 27.44 -11.17 5.16
N LEU A 532 28.07 -12.35 5.01
CA LEU A 532 27.39 -13.55 4.54
C LEU A 532 26.62 -14.24 5.66
N THR A 533 25.34 -14.53 5.44
CA THR A 533 24.50 -15.23 6.43
C THR A 533 24.78 -16.73 6.49
N TRP A 534 24.75 -17.28 7.70
CA TRP A 534 24.88 -18.71 7.93
C TRP A 534 23.57 -19.41 7.58
N GLY A 535 23.55 -20.14 6.47
CA GLY A 535 22.32 -20.62 5.82
C GLY A 535 21.84 -19.78 4.63
N THR A 536 22.64 -18.80 4.17
CA THR A 536 22.44 -18.00 2.95
C THR A 536 21.01 -17.39 2.80
N GLY A 537 20.50 -17.26 1.57
CA GLY A 537 19.16 -16.74 1.26
C GLY A 537 17.99 -17.51 1.88
N PRO A 538 17.99 -18.86 1.94
CA PRO A 538 16.93 -19.63 2.58
C PRO A 538 16.78 -19.28 4.07
N GLU A 539 17.88 -19.05 4.79
CA GLU A 539 17.82 -18.61 6.19
C GLU A 539 17.26 -17.19 6.33
N VAL A 540 17.65 -16.26 5.45
CA VAL A 540 17.11 -14.88 5.44
C VAL A 540 15.61 -14.88 5.17
N VAL A 541 15.11 -15.79 4.35
CA VAL A 541 13.67 -16.01 4.16
C VAL A 541 13.05 -16.64 5.42
N ARG A 542 13.66 -17.69 5.98
CA ARG A 542 13.15 -18.48 7.12
C ARG A 542 12.77 -17.59 8.32
N ILE A 543 13.65 -16.67 8.71
CA ILE A 543 13.45 -15.81 9.91
C ILE A 543 12.20 -14.91 9.85
N PHE A 544 11.60 -14.70 8.67
CA PHE A 544 10.32 -14.02 8.50
C PHE A 544 9.20 -15.01 8.10
N ALA A 545 9.50 -15.98 7.23
CA ALA A 545 8.53 -16.95 6.75
C ALA A 545 7.94 -17.82 7.87
N GLU A 546 8.75 -18.31 8.81
CA GLU A 546 8.27 -19.16 9.91
C GLU A 546 7.30 -18.42 10.86
N PRO A 547 7.63 -17.22 11.39
CA PRO A 547 6.67 -16.41 12.13
C PRO A 547 5.39 -16.04 11.37
N VAL A 548 5.48 -15.79 10.06
CA VAL A 548 4.31 -15.49 9.23
C VAL A 548 3.44 -16.74 9.01
N ARG A 549 4.04 -17.94 8.93
CA ARG A 549 3.33 -19.24 8.93
C ARG A 549 2.74 -19.64 10.29
N GLU A 550 3.27 -19.10 11.40
CA GLU A 550 2.59 -19.16 12.71
C GLU A 550 1.37 -18.23 12.71
N ALA A 551 1.53 -16.98 12.25
CA ALA A 551 0.43 -16.02 12.13
C ALA A 551 -0.68 -16.48 11.17
N GLU A 552 -0.37 -17.34 10.18
CA GLU A 552 -1.35 -18.05 9.36
C GLU A 552 -2.15 -19.08 10.16
N ARG A 553 -1.48 -19.89 11.00
CA ARG A 553 -2.15 -20.83 11.91
C ARG A 553 -2.97 -20.14 12.99
N GLU A 554 -2.60 -18.93 13.39
CA GLU A 554 -3.40 -18.05 14.25
C GLU A 554 -4.56 -17.34 13.52
N GLY A 555 -4.68 -17.45 12.19
CA GLY A 555 -5.73 -16.80 11.39
C GLY A 555 -5.57 -15.28 11.23
N ILE A 556 -4.37 -14.74 11.47
CA ILE A 556 -4.03 -13.33 11.27
C ILE A 556 -3.57 -13.09 9.83
N VAL A 557 -2.85 -14.05 9.26
CA VAL A 557 -2.36 -14.03 7.88
C VAL A 557 -3.13 -15.06 7.08
N GLU A 558 -3.53 -14.72 5.86
CA GLU A 558 -3.99 -15.69 4.86
C GLU A 558 -3.03 -15.68 3.67
N PHE A 559 -2.69 -16.84 3.12
CA PHE A 559 -1.99 -16.95 1.84
C PHE A 559 -2.94 -17.43 0.75
N LYS A 560 -3.00 -16.71 -0.37
CA LYS A 560 -3.63 -17.14 -1.62
C LYS A 560 -2.58 -17.23 -2.73
N PHE A 561 -1.96 -18.39 -2.80
CA PHE A 561 -1.09 -18.79 -3.93
C PHE A 561 -1.91 -19.00 -5.20
N ARG A 562 -1.26 -19.02 -6.37
CA ARG A 562 -1.91 -19.14 -7.69
C ARG A 562 -2.92 -18.02 -7.98
N HIS A 563 -2.73 -16.84 -7.40
CA HIS A 563 -3.55 -15.64 -7.63
C HIS A 563 -2.70 -14.58 -8.32
N VAL A 564 -2.91 -14.39 -9.63
CA VAL A 564 -2.26 -13.31 -10.39
C VAL A 564 -3.13 -12.06 -10.33
N VAL A 565 -2.57 -10.97 -9.81
CA VAL A 565 -3.21 -9.65 -9.83
C VAL A 565 -3.13 -9.07 -11.24
N ASP A 566 -4.25 -8.54 -11.71
CA ASP A 566 -4.36 -7.86 -12.99
C ASP A 566 -4.63 -6.36 -12.82
N GLU A 567 -5.17 -5.92 -11.67
CA GLU A 567 -5.54 -4.53 -11.40
C GLU A 567 -5.55 -4.21 -9.90
N VAL A 568 -5.14 -2.98 -9.55
CA VAL A 568 -5.35 -2.37 -8.23
C VAL A 568 -6.63 -1.55 -8.28
N ILE A 569 -7.56 -1.81 -7.37
CA ILE A 569 -8.85 -1.12 -7.32
C ILE A 569 -8.67 0.18 -6.54
N VAL A 570 -8.96 1.30 -7.19
CA VAL A 570 -8.91 2.65 -6.61
C VAL A 570 -10.34 3.15 -6.40
N ASP A 571 -10.59 3.82 -5.27
CA ASP A 571 -11.84 4.53 -5.03
C ASP A 571 -11.84 5.88 -5.75
N ASP A 572 -12.76 6.06 -6.71
CA ASP A 572 -12.81 7.25 -7.58
C ASP A 572 -13.00 8.58 -6.82
N VAL A 573 -13.50 8.56 -5.58
CA VAL A 573 -13.77 9.77 -4.79
C VAL A 573 -12.63 10.12 -3.82
N THR A 574 -11.98 9.13 -3.22
CA THR A 574 -10.87 9.36 -2.28
C THR A 574 -9.49 9.18 -2.91
N GLY A 575 -9.42 8.66 -4.14
CA GLY A 575 -8.17 8.31 -4.82
C GLY A 575 -7.37 7.23 -4.10
N ARG A 576 -8.01 6.45 -3.22
CA ARG A 576 -7.38 5.46 -2.34
C ARG A 576 -7.34 4.10 -3.02
N ALA A 577 -6.22 3.37 -2.93
CA ALA A 577 -6.21 1.94 -3.23
C ALA A 577 -6.98 1.16 -2.16
N ILE A 578 -8.10 0.54 -2.55
CA ILE A 578 -9.07 -0.14 -1.67
C ILE A 578 -9.18 -1.64 -1.94
N GLY A 579 -8.44 -2.19 -2.89
CA GLY A 579 -8.47 -3.62 -3.21
C GLY A 579 -7.66 -3.99 -4.43
N VAL A 580 -7.84 -5.23 -4.89
CA VAL A 580 -7.28 -5.75 -6.13
C VAL A 580 -8.27 -6.69 -6.81
N ARG A 581 -8.13 -6.86 -8.13
CA ARG A 581 -8.78 -7.94 -8.89
C ARG A 581 -7.81 -8.62 -9.84
N GLY A 582 -8.16 -9.84 -10.24
CA GLY A 582 -7.33 -10.64 -11.11
C GLY A 582 -7.86 -12.05 -11.36
N ARG A 583 -6.95 -12.96 -11.68
CA ARG A 583 -7.25 -14.34 -12.08
C ARG A 583 -6.69 -15.35 -11.08
N VAL A 584 -7.47 -16.40 -10.87
CA VAL A 584 -7.02 -17.61 -10.17
C VAL A 584 -6.45 -18.55 -11.23
N LEU A 585 -5.19 -18.95 -11.06
CA LEU A 585 -4.49 -19.90 -11.91
C LEU A 585 -4.76 -21.34 -11.45
N GLU A 586 -4.64 -22.30 -12.36
CA GLU A 586 -4.72 -23.72 -11.99
C GLU A 586 -3.63 -24.11 -10.98
N ALA A 587 -3.93 -25.14 -10.18
CA ALA A 587 -2.97 -25.72 -9.25
C ALA A 587 -1.75 -26.25 -10.01
N ASP A 588 -0.57 -26.03 -9.44
CA ASP A 588 0.70 -26.43 -10.05
C ASP A 588 1.71 -26.77 -8.95
N GLU A 589 2.20 -28.00 -8.97
CA GLU A 589 3.15 -28.56 -8.00
C GLU A 589 4.59 -28.56 -8.53
N SER A 590 4.87 -27.85 -9.63
CA SER A 590 6.21 -27.73 -10.19
C SER A 590 7.23 -27.28 -9.14
N PRO A 591 8.46 -27.83 -9.15
CA PRO A 591 9.51 -27.46 -8.20
C PRO A 591 9.81 -25.96 -8.20
N ARG A 592 10.34 -25.46 -7.07
CA ARG A 592 10.75 -24.05 -6.91
C ARG A 592 11.60 -23.58 -8.09
N GLY A 593 11.26 -22.42 -8.65
CA GLY A 593 11.97 -21.81 -9.78
C GLY A 593 11.52 -22.30 -11.16
N VAL A 594 10.99 -23.53 -11.28
CA VAL A 594 10.43 -24.04 -12.54
C VAL A 594 9.23 -23.18 -12.95
N LYS A 595 9.09 -22.92 -14.25
CA LYS A 595 8.01 -22.09 -14.80
C LYS A 595 6.66 -22.79 -14.59
N THR A 596 5.83 -22.24 -13.70
CA THR A 596 4.46 -22.73 -13.48
C THR A 596 3.48 -22.31 -14.58
N SER A 597 2.37 -23.04 -14.69
CA SER A 597 1.26 -22.76 -15.58
C SER A 597 0.66 -21.37 -15.36
N ARG A 598 0.14 -20.79 -16.45
CA ARG A 598 -0.59 -19.51 -16.48
C ARG A 598 -2.04 -19.68 -16.94
N THR A 599 -2.55 -20.92 -17.00
CA THR A 599 -3.96 -21.20 -17.29
C THR A 599 -4.85 -20.63 -16.20
N SER A 600 -5.85 -19.83 -16.59
CA SER A 600 -6.81 -19.21 -15.67
C SER A 600 -8.02 -20.11 -15.46
N VAL A 601 -8.33 -20.44 -14.21
CA VAL A 601 -9.51 -21.26 -13.82
C VAL A 601 -10.61 -20.46 -13.13
N GLY A 602 -10.32 -19.20 -12.74
CA GLY A 602 -11.31 -18.33 -12.12
C GLY A 602 -10.88 -16.86 -12.12
N LYS A 603 -11.74 -16.01 -11.56
CA LYS A 603 -11.47 -14.58 -11.30
C LYS A 603 -11.67 -14.31 -9.81
N PHE A 604 -10.95 -13.32 -9.28
CA PHE A 604 -11.14 -12.83 -7.92
C PHE A 604 -11.22 -11.30 -7.89
N GLU A 605 -11.93 -10.79 -6.88
CA GLU A 605 -11.94 -9.39 -6.47
C GLU A 605 -11.89 -9.39 -4.94
N ILE A 606 -10.92 -8.67 -4.36
CA ILE A 606 -10.68 -8.66 -2.92
C ILE A 606 -10.44 -7.23 -2.47
N MET A 607 -11.23 -6.78 -1.49
CA MET A 607 -11.11 -5.47 -0.87
C MET A 607 -10.13 -5.52 0.31
N GLY A 608 -9.33 -4.47 0.46
CA GLY A 608 -8.29 -4.35 1.47
C GLY A 608 -8.32 -3.00 2.18
N ALA A 609 -7.77 -2.94 3.39
CA ALA A 609 -7.55 -1.66 4.07
C ALA A 609 -6.43 -0.85 3.38
N ALA A 610 -5.41 -1.54 2.87
CA ALA A 610 -4.31 -1.02 2.07
C ALA A 610 -3.78 -2.13 1.14
N VAL A 611 -2.99 -1.76 0.14
CA VAL A 611 -2.36 -2.64 -0.86
C VAL A 611 -0.86 -2.37 -0.91
N LEU A 612 -0.04 -3.41 -0.72
CA LEU A 612 1.42 -3.39 -0.86
C LEU A 612 1.87 -4.14 -2.11
N VAL A 613 2.63 -3.48 -2.98
CA VAL A 613 3.33 -4.10 -4.11
C VAL A 613 4.75 -4.52 -3.69
N SER A 614 5.01 -5.82 -3.67
CA SER A 614 6.32 -6.42 -3.35
C SER A 614 6.71 -7.55 -4.31
N SER A 615 6.35 -7.41 -5.59
CA SER A 615 6.46 -8.43 -6.64
C SER A 615 7.86 -8.69 -7.20
N GLY A 616 8.83 -7.82 -6.93
CA GLY A 616 10.15 -7.85 -7.59
C GLY A 616 10.23 -6.96 -8.85
N GLY A 617 11.41 -6.95 -9.48
CA GLY A 617 11.73 -6.16 -10.69
C GLY A 617 11.47 -6.92 -12.00
N ILE A 618 12.09 -6.46 -13.11
CA ILE A 618 11.88 -6.99 -14.47
C ILE A 618 12.89 -8.08 -14.90
N GLY A 619 13.85 -8.46 -14.06
CA GLY A 619 15.06 -9.18 -14.50
C GLY A 619 14.86 -10.55 -15.17
N GLY A 620 13.68 -11.16 -15.04
CA GLY A 620 13.29 -12.41 -15.71
C GLY A 620 12.63 -12.21 -17.08
N ASP A 621 12.25 -10.97 -17.41
CA ASP A 621 11.71 -10.55 -18.71
C ASP A 621 12.82 -9.83 -19.50
N VAL A 622 13.56 -10.60 -20.30
CA VAL A 622 14.71 -10.11 -21.09
C VAL A 622 14.28 -9.03 -22.10
N GLU A 623 13.05 -9.08 -22.62
CA GLU A 623 12.59 -8.09 -23.59
C GLU A 623 12.25 -6.76 -22.91
N LYS A 624 11.71 -6.77 -21.68
CA LYS A 624 11.63 -5.55 -20.85
C LYS A 624 13.01 -5.01 -20.47
N VAL A 625 13.98 -5.86 -20.15
CA VAL A 625 15.37 -5.43 -19.88
C VAL A 625 15.96 -4.72 -21.11
N LYS A 626 15.80 -5.30 -22.30
CA LYS A 626 16.25 -4.69 -23.56
C LYS A 626 15.53 -3.37 -23.87
N ALA A 627 14.22 -3.31 -23.66
CA ALA A 627 13.43 -2.10 -23.87
C ALA A 627 13.78 -0.95 -22.90
N ALA A 628 14.26 -1.27 -21.69
CA ALA A 628 14.73 -0.31 -20.71
C ALA A 628 16.24 0.02 -20.83
N TRP A 629 16.96 -0.55 -21.80
CA TRP A 629 18.42 -0.50 -21.83
C TRP A 629 18.96 0.91 -22.12
N PRO A 630 19.79 1.48 -21.23
CA PRO A 630 20.28 2.86 -21.36
C PRO A 630 21.47 2.93 -22.33
N VAL A 631 21.18 2.94 -23.64
CA VAL A 631 22.21 2.95 -24.70
C VAL A 631 23.22 4.10 -24.55
N ASP A 632 22.77 5.31 -24.20
CA ASP A 632 23.64 6.47 -24.04
C ASP A 632 24.63 6.35 -22.86
N ARG A 633 24.30 5.51 -21.86
CA ARG A 633 25.08 5.33 -20.63
C ARG A 633 25.94 4.08 -20.64
N LEU A 634 25.38 2.94 -21.08
CA LEU A 634 26.03 1.64 -21.08
C LEU A 634 26.64 1.24 -22.42
N GLY A 635 26.24 1.81 -23.56
CA GLY A 635 26.90 1.55 -24.83
C GLY A 635 25.96 1.58 -26.04
N PRO A 636 26.49 1.83 -27.25
CA PRO A 636 25.70 2.21 -28.44
C PRO A 636 24.81 1.11 -29.01
N LYS A 637 24.81 -0.09 -28.42
CA LYS A 637 23.99 -1.24 -28.81
C LYS A 637 23.48 -1.94 -27.56
N VAL A 638 22.21 -2.34 -27.61
CA VAL A 638 21.64 -3.28 -26.63
C VAL A 638 22.26 -4.66 -26.87
N PRO A 639 22.73 -5.38 -25.83
CA PRO A 639 23.24 -6.74 -25.98
C PRO A 639 22.20 -7.68 -26.62
N LYS A 640 22.67 -8.61 -27.47
CA LYS A 640 21.81 -9.63 -28.08
C LYS A 640 21.50 -10.73 -27.05
N ASN A 641 22.55 -11.18 -26.36
CA ASN A 641 22.58 -12.38 -25.53
C ASN A 641 22.60 -12.04 -24.04
N PHE A 642 21.86 -12.81 -23.25
CA PHE A 642 21.88 -12.77 -21.79
C PHE A 642 21.66 -14.16 -21.21
N VAL A 643 22.29 -14.44 -20.06
CA VAL A 643 21.84 -15.49 -19.14
C VAL A 643 20.98 -14.88 -18.03
N VAL A 644 20.00 -15.61 -17.50
CA VAL A 644 18.93 -15.06 -16.66
C VAL A 644 19.13 -15.45 -15.20
N GLY A 645 19.53 -14.48 -14.36
CA GLY A 645 19.87 -14.69 -12.94
C GLY A 645 18.70 -14.66 -11.96
N VAL A 646 17.46 -14.73 -12.44
CA VAL A 646 16.22 -14.75 -11.64
C VAL A 646 15.16 -15.66 -12.27
N PRO A 647 14.22 -16.23 -11.49
CA PRO A 647 13.11 -17.01 -12.02
C PRO A 647 12.20 -16.21 -12.98
N ALA A 648 11.55 -16.91 -13.91
CA ALA A 648 10.70 -16.33 -14.95
C ALA A 648 9.45 -15.58 -14.44
N HIS A 649 9.14 -15.63 -13.14
CA HIS A 649 8.05 -14.87 -12.50
C HIS A 649 8.48 -13.47 -12.01
N VAL A 650 9.75 -13.09 -12.20
CA VAL A 650 10.29 -11.75 -11.90
C VAL A 650 10.16 -10.88 -13.17
N ASP A 651 8.92 -10.57 -13.52
CA ASP A 651 8.49 -9.94 -14.79
C ASP A 651 8.13 -8.44 -14.67
N GLY A 652 8.22 -7.90 -13.45
CA GLY A 652 7.84 -6.53 -13.10
C GLY A 652 6.39 -6.14 -13.41
N ARG A 653 5.47 -7.11 -13.63
CA ARG A 653 4.06 -6.86 -14.00
C ARG A 653 3.38 -5.81 -13.14
N MET A 654 3.60 -5.84 -11.83
CA MET A 654 2.96 -4.89 -10.91
C MET A 654 3.53 -3.46 -10.97
N ILE A 655 4.71 -3.25 -11.54
CA ILE A 655 5.25 -1.90 -11.77
C ILE A 655 4.39 -1.20 -12.83
N ASP A 656 4.11 -1.89 -13.94
CA ASP A 656 3.27 -1.37 -15.01
C ASP A 656 1.80 -1.20 -14.55
N ILE A 657 1.26 -2.14 -13.74
CA ILE A 657 -0.09 -2.01 -13.16
C ILE A 657 -0.18 -0.83 -12.17
N ALA A 658 0.82 -0.66 -11.28
CA ALA A 658 0.84 0.46 -10.35
C ALA A 658 0.92 1.82 -11.09
N GLN A 659 1.75 1.90 -12.13
CA GLN A 659 1.83 3.09 -12.98
C GLN A 659 0.47 3.38 -13.66
N GLY A 660 -0.20 2.34 -14.17
CA GLY A 660 -1.51 2.45 -14.83
C GLY A 660 -2.62 3.01 -13.95
N VAL A 661 -2.53 2.88 -12.62
CA VAL A 661 -3.47 3.49 -11.66
C VAL A 661 -3.00 4.84 -11.10
N GLY A 662 -1.89 5.39 -11.61
CA GLY A 662 -1.39 6.72 -11.25
C GLY A 662 -0.21 6.76 -10.27
N ALA A 663 0.50 5.65 -10.04
CA ALA A 663 1.77 5.68 -9.31
C ALA A 663 2.89 6.34 -10.14
N SER A 664 3.75 7.11 -9.47
CA SER A 664 5.01 7.56 -10.05
C SER A 664 6.01 6.40 -10.12
N VAL A 665 6.65 6.24 -11.28
CA VAL A 665 7.68 5.23 -11.56
C VAL A 665 8.86 5.94 -12.20
N ILE A 666 10.03 5.82 -11.59
CA ILE A 666 11.21 6.63 -11.89
C ILE A 666 12.44 5.77 -12.15
N ASN A 667 13.48 6.38 -12.74
CA ASN A 667 14.79 5.76 -12.91
C ASN A 667 14.78 4.39 -13.63
N ARG A 668 13.83 4.15 -14.55
CA ARG A 668 13.66 2.86 -15.26
C ARG A 668 14.93 2.40 -16.00
N ASP A 669 15.78 3.35 -16.38
CA ASP A 669 17.07 3.18 -17.06
C ASP A 669 18.21 2.73 -16.11
N ARG A 670 17.98 2.75 -14.80
CA ARG A 670 18.95 2.32 -13.79
C ARG A 670 18.74 0.83 -13.49
N MET A 671 19.63 0.01 -14.03
CA MET A 671 19.64 -1.45 -13.90
C MET A 671 21.01 -1.95 -13.46
N TRP A 672 21.05 -3.12 -12.84
CA TRP A 672 22.25 -3.76 -12.34
C TRP A 672 22.32 -5.21 -12.85
N HIS A 673 23.31 -5.47 -13.70
CA HIS A 673 23.52 -6.70 -14.44
C HIS A 673 24.98 -7.09 -14.34
N TYR A 674 25.25 -8.38 -14.14
CA TYR A 674 26.62 -8.85 -13.91
C TYR A 674 27.31 -9.20 -15.21
N THR A 675 28.63 -9.01 -15.22
CA THR A 675 29.52 -9.27 -16.36
C THR A 675 30.22 -10.62 -16.26
N GLU A 676 30.20 -11.27 -15.09
CA GLU A 676 30.79 -12.58 -14.83
C GLU A 676 29.71 -13.69 -14.82
N GLY A 677 28.85 -13.70 -15.84
CA GLY A 677 27.75 -14.66 -15.98
C GLY A 677 28.16 -15.98 -16.61
N LEU A 678 27.75 -17.09 -16.00
CA LEU A 678 27.82 -18.43 -16.57
C LEU A 678 26.41 -18.92 -16.89
N LYS A 679 26.27 -19.69 -17.96
CA LYS A 679 25.09 -20.54 -18.17
C LYS A 679 25.15 -21.70 -17.19
N ASN A 680 24.06 -21.94 -16.45
CA ASN A 680 24.02 -23.05 -15.52
C ASN A 680 23.95 -24.38 -16.29
N TRP A 681 24.86 -25.30 -15.99
CA TRP A 681 24.90 -26.65 -16.57
C TRP A 681 23.76 -27.54 -16.06
N ASP A 682 23.21 -27.22 -14.87
CA ASP A 682 22.02 -27.83 -14.27
C ASP A 682 20.96 -26.75 -14.00
N PRO A 683 20.21 -26.32 -15.04
CA PRO A 683 19.33 -25.15 -14.96
C PRO A 683 18.01 -25.44 -14.22
N ILE A 684 17.68 -24.58 -13.24
CA ILE A 684 16.44 -24.66 -12.45
C ILE A 684 15.27 -23.97 -13.18
N TRP A 685 15.57 -22.99 -14.02
CA TRP A 685 14.60 -22.26 -14.85
C TRP A 685 15.13 -22.04 -16.28
N PRO A 686 14.26 -21.73 -17.25
CA PRO A 686 14.68 -21.44 -18.62
C PRO A 686 15.73 -20.32 -18.66
N GLY A 687 16.87 -20.58 -19.32
CA GLY A 687 17.96 -19.62 -19.42
C GLY A 687 18.73 -19.35 -18.12
N HIS A 688 18.63 -20.21 -17.09
CA HIS A 688 19.27 -20.01 -15.78
C HIS A 688 20.76 -19.64 -15.90
N GLY A 689 21.09 -18.42 -15.46
CA GLY A 689 22.45 -17.92 -15.32
C GLY A 689 22.90 -17.85 -13.87
N ILE A 690 24.17 -18.14 -13.60
CA ILE A 690 24.81 -18.00 -12.29
C ILE A 690 25.96 -17.00 -12.41
N ARG A 691 26.07 -16.05 -11.46
CA ARG A 691 27.23 -15.16 -11.38
C ARG A 691 28.39 -15.89 -10.71
N VAL A 692 29.57 -15.85 -11.31
CA VAL A 692 30.82 -16.01 -10.57
C VAL A 692 31.02 -14.74 -9.76
N LEU A 693 31.12 -14.86 -8.44
CA LEU A 693 31.85 -13.88 -7.64
C LEU A 693 33.32 -14.24 -7.84
N PRO A 694 34.13 -13.43 -8.55
CA PRO A 694 35.54 -13.72 -8.76
C PRO A 694 36.36 -13.12 -7.60
N ALA A 695 37.67 -13.22 -7.71
CA ALA A 695 38.58 -12.27 -7.09
C ALA A 695 39.63 -11.86 -8.17
N PRO A 696 40.54 -10.91 -7.88
CA PRO A 696 41.19 -10.13 -8.94
C PRO A 696 42.31 -10.86 -9.69
N SER A 697 42.55 -12.16 -9.49
CA SER A 697 43.73 -12.82 -10.06
C SER A 697 43.58 -13.28 -11.52
N SER A 698 42.37 -13.60 -12.00
CA SER A 698 42.15 -14.02 -13.41
C SER A 698 42.48 -12.89 -14.39
N LEU A 699 43.17 -13.20 -15.50
CA LEU A 699 43.35 -12.25 -16.60
C LEU A 699 42.00 -12.06 -17.32
N TRP A 700 41.55 -10.82 -17.49
CA TRP A 700 40.28 -10.53 -18.18
C TRP A 700 40.56 -9.93 -19.56
N LEU A 701 40.08 -10.58 -20.61
CA LEU A 701 40.15 -10.13 -21.99
C LEU A 701 38.76 -9.81 -22.55
N ASP A 702 38.68 -8.82 -23.45
CA ASP A 702 37.51 -8.58 -24.27
C ASP A 702 37.33 -9.68 -25.33
N ALA A 703 36.20 -9.66 -26.04
CA ALA A 703 35.92 -10.61 -27.12
C ALA A 703 37.02 -10.68 -28.20
N THR A 704 37.79 -9.60 -28.41
CA THR A 704 38.87 -9.49 -29.41
C THR A 704 40.26 -9.84 -28.85
N GLY A 705 40.36 -10.22 -27.57
CA GLY A 705 41.62 -10.56 -26.91
C GLY A 705 42.43 -9.36 -26.42
N ASN A 706 41.88 -8.15 -26.33
CA ASN A 706 42.55 -7.08 -25.55
C ASN A 706 42.32 -7.33 -24.07
N ARG A 707 43.32 -7.09 -23.22
CA ARG A 707 43.10 -7.04 -21.77
C ARG A 707 42.23 -5.82 -21.43
N LEU A 708 41.26 -6.01 -20.53
CA LEU A 708 40.42 -4.90 -20.06
C LEU A 708 41.29 -3.82 -19.37
N PRO A 709 40.99 -2.53 -19.57
CA PRO A 709 41.80 -1.43 -19.03
C PRO A 709 41.67 -1.34 -17.50
N PRO A 710 42.72 -0.91 -16.78
CA PRO A 710 42.60 -0.60 -15.35
C PRO A 710 41.49 0.45 -15.09
N PHE A 711 40.62 0.30 -14.09
CA PHE A 711 40.55 -0.72 -13.03
C PHE A 711 39.46 -1.80 -13.28
N LEU A 712 39.17 -2.14 -14.54
CA LEU A 712 38.17 -3.14 -14.92
C LEU A 712 38.70 -4.57 -14.75
N PHE A 713 39.04 -4.93 -13.51
CA PHE A 713 39.50 -6.26 -13.12
C PHE A 713 38.35 -7.06 -12.47
N PRO A 714 38.45 -8.41 -12.43
CA PRO A 714 37.41 -9.25 -11.86
C PRO A 714 37.06 -8.84 -10.41
N GLY A 715 35.78 -8.56 -10.16
CA GLY A 715 35.29 -8.13 -8.85
C GLY A 715 35.74 -6.73 -8.43
N CYS A 716 35.87 -5.79 -9.36
CA CYS A 716 36.14 -4.38 -9.06
C CYS A 716 34.88 -3.51 -9.21
N ASP A 717 34.51 -3.15 -10.44
CA ASP A 717 33.34 -2.33 -10.78
C ASP A 717 32.56 -3.00 -11.91
N THR A 718 31.40 -3.60 -11.59
CA THR A 718 30.60 -4.33 -12.58
C THR A 718 30.01 -3.42 -13.66
N LEU A 719 29.53 -2.21 -13.34
CA LEU A 719 28.84 -1.38 -14.33
C LEU A 719 29.80 -0.59 -15.24
N ALA A 720 30.97 -0.17 -14.74
CA ALA A 720 32.04 0.33 -15.60
C ALA A 720 32.55 -0.77 -16.54
N THR A 721 32.63 -2.01 -16.05
CA THR A 721 32.98 -3.17 -16.89
C THR A 721 31.91 -3.45 -17.94
N LEU A 722 30.63 -3.46 -17.56
CA LEU A 722 29.50 -3.63 -18.49
C LEU A 722 29.53 -2.56 -19.58
N LYS A 723 29.76 -1.31 -19.21
CA LYS A 723 29.87 -0.19 -20.14
C LYS A 723 31.02 -0.39 -21.14
N HIS A 724 32.16 -0.87 -20.68
CA HIS A 724 33.30 -1.16 -21.54
C HIS A 724 32.99 -2.29 -22.53
N ILE A 725 32.40 -3.39 -22.06
CA ILE A 725 32.03 -4.55 -22.90
C ILE A 725 31.05 -4.11 -24.01
N CYS A 726 29.96 -3.45 -23.65
CA CYS A 726 28.99 -2.98 -24.64
C CYS A 726 29.59 -1.95 -25.63
N ALA A 727 30.61 -1.19 -25.21
CA ALA A 727 31.35 -0.29 -26.10
C ALA A 727 32.29 -1.01 -27.09
N THR A 728 32.72 -2.25 -26.83
CA THR A 728 33.46 -3.05 -27.84
C THR A 728 32.56 -3.59 -28.95
N GLY A 729 31.23 -3.43 -28.82
CA GLY A 729 30.24 -3.95 -29.78
C GLY A 729 29.93 -5.44 -29.63
N TYR A 730 30.39 -6.08 -28.56
CA TYR A 730 30.17 -7.48 -28.20
C TYR A 730 29.47 -7.58 -26.83
N ASP A 731 28.92 -8.75 -26.52
CA ASP A 731 28.16 -9.02 -25.28
C ASP A 731 28.73 -10.18 -24.45
N TYR A 732 30.04 -10.42 -24.58
CA TYR A 732 30.77 -11.42 -23.81
C TYR A 732 32.24 -11.03 -23.63
N THR A 733 32.93 -11.73 -22.71
CA THR A 733 34.36 -11.59 -22.45
C THR A 733 34.99 -12.94 -22.12
N TRP A 734 36.32 -12.96 -21.94
CA TRP A 734 37.07 -14.14 -21.55
C TRP A 734 37.84 -13.91 -20.25
N PHE A 735 37.69 -14.81 -19.27
CA PHE A 735 38.75 -15.00 -18.28
C PHE A 735 39.79 -15.98 -18.83
N ILE A 736 41.06 -15.72 -18.59
CA ILE A 736 42.15 -16.70 -18.64
C ILE A 736 42.72 -16.83 -17.23
N THR A 737 42.77 -18.06 -16.73
CA THR A 737 43.06 -18.38 -15.33
C THR A 737 43.60 -19.80 -15.23
N ASP A 738 43.78 -20.30 -14.02
CA ASP A 738 44.32 -21.64 -13.76
C ASP A 738 43.56 -22.35 -12.62
N GLN A 739 43.83 -23.63 -12.44
CA GLN A 739 43.18 -24.45 -11.42
C GLN A 739 43.40 -23.93 -9.99
N SER A 740 44.55 -23.31 -9.68
CA SER A 740 44.83 -22.75 -8.34
C SER A 740 44.04 -21.48 -8.06
N ILE A 741 43.90 -20.60 -9.04
CA ILE A 741 43.07 -19.40 -8.95
C ILE A 741 41.60 -19.81 -8.88
N VAL A 742 41.09 -20.65 -9.80
CA VAL A 742 39.66 -21.03 -9.83
C VAL A 742 39.26 -21.76 -8.53
N ALA A 743 40.09 -22.68 -8.03
CA ALA A 743 39.83 -23.38 -6.77
C ALA A 743 39.65 -22.44 -5.56
N ARG A 744 40.26 -21.25 -5.60
CA ARG A 744 40.34 -20.31 -4.48
C ARG A 744 39.40 -19.11 -4.63
N GLU A 745 39.32 -18.59 -5.85
CA GLU A 745 38.73 -17.29 -6.17
C GLU A 745 37.35 -17.41 -6.83
N PHE A 746 36.91 -18.58 -7.29
CA PHE A 746 35.54 -18.73 -7.79
C PHE A 746 34.59 -19.08 -6.64
N ALA A 747 33.61 -18.22 -6.42
CA ALA A 747 32.41 -18.51 -5.64
C ALA A 747 31.20 -18.28 -6.54
N LEU A 748 30.13 -19.04 -6.35
CA LEU A 748 28.93 -18.97 -7.19
C LEU A 748 27.80 -18.29 -6.42
N SER A 749 26.98 -17.45 -7.07
CA SER A 749 26.01 -16.60 -6.38
C SER A 749 24.76 -17.28 -5.84
N GLY A 750 24.44 -18.49 -6.30
CA GLY A 750 23.23 -19.23 -5.92
C GLY A 750 23.36 -19.92 -4.56
N SER A 751 22.33 -19.89 -3.72
CA SER A 751 22.33 -20.60 -2.43
C SER A 751 22.52 -22.12 -2.60
N GLU A 752 22.01 -22.69 -3.68
CA GLU A 752 22.17 -24.09 -4.07
C GLU A 752 23.61 -24.45 -4.47
N GLN A 753 24.37 -23.48 -4.99
CA GLN A 753 25.78 -23.65 -5.33
C GLN A 753 26.72 -23.54 -4.13
N ASN A 754 26.17 -23.37 -2.91
CA ASN A 754 26.91 -23.24 -1.67
C ASN A 754 26.33 -24.15 -0.56
N PRO A 755 26.20 -25.47 -0.81
CA PRO A 755 25.53 -26.40 0.11
C PRO A 755 26.20 -26.46 1.49
N ASP A 756 27.49 -26.16 1.58
CA ASP A 756 28.23 -26.11 2.84
C ASP A 756 27.79 -24.96 3.76
N VAL A 757 27.49 -23.78 3.18
CA VAL A 757 26.98 -22.61 3.92
C VAL A 757 25.47 -22.70 4.09
N THR A 758 24.74 -23.07 3.04
CA THR A 758 23.28 -23.13 3.01
C THR A 758 22.72 -24.21 3.95
N ASN A 759 23.34 -25.40 3.98
CA ASN A 759 22.97 -26.46 4.92
C ASN A 759 23.69 -26.34 6.28
N LYS A 760 24.36 -25.21 6.54
CA LYS A 760 25.07 -24.91 7.80
C LYS A 760 26.06 -26.01 8.22
N SER A 761 26.76 -26.62 7.26
CA SER A 761 27.63 -27.76 7.49
C SER A 761 29.09 -27.34 7.67
N ILE A 762 29.51 -27.20 8.92
CA ILE A 762 30.90 -26.87 9.30
C ILE A 762 31.89 -27.86 8.67
N TRP A 763 31.55 -29.17 8.65
CA TRP A 763 32.41 -30.19 8.06
C TRP A 763 32.60 -30.01 6.54
N GLN A 764 31.54 -29.70 5.80
CA GLN A 764 31.63 -29.40 4.37
C GLN A 764 32.40 -28.09 4.13
N LEU A 765 32.22 -27.06 4.97
CA LEU A 765 32.92 -25.79 4.82
C LEU A 765 34.44 -25.96 5.02
N LEU A 766 34.86 -26.70 6.06
CA LEU A 766 36.26 -27.02 6.30
C LEU A 766 36.85 -27.85 5.14
N THR A 767 36.19 -28.94 4.74
CA THR A 767 36.71 -29.85 3.71
C THR A 767 36.74 -29.22 2.31
N GLN A 768 35.70 -28.47 1.92
CA GLN A 768 35.57 -27.94 0.56
C GLN A 768 36.23 -26.56 0.35
N ARG A 769 36.28 -25.69 1.36
CA ARG A 769 36.83 -24.31 1.19
C ARG A 769 38.21 -24.08 1.80
N ILE A 770 38.64 -24.93 2.74
CA ILE A 770 39.94 -24.78 3.43
C ILE A 770 40.92 -25.87 3.03
N LEU A 771 40.47 -27.14 2.92
CA LEU A 771 41.35 -28.27 2.65
C LEU A 771 41.41 -28.71 1.17
N SER A 772 40.45 -28.30 0.34
CA SER A 772 40.42 -28.63 -1.10
C SER A 772 41.38 -27.76 -1.92
N SER A 773 42.26 -28.39 -2.70
CA SER A 773 43.05 -27.72 -3.74
C SER A 773 42.32 -27.55 -5.08
N LYS A 774 41.10 -28.11 -5.21
CA LYS A 774 40.26 -28.05 -6.42
C LYS A 774 39.03 -27.16 -6.28
N GLY A 775 38.89 -26.47 -5.15
CA GLY A 775 37.71 -25.67 -4.81
C GLY A 775 36.51 -26.50 -4.39
N THR A 776 35.33 -25.87 -4.37
CA THR A 776 34.07 -26.52 -3.97
C THR A 776 33.55 -27.49 -5.04
N VAL A 777 32.71 -28.45 -4.64
CA VAL A 777 32.14 -29.43 -5.58
C VAL A 777 31.32 -28.74 -6.70
N PRO A 778 30.50 -27.71 -6.43
CA PRO A 778 29.82 -26.96 -7.49
C PRO A 778 30.76 -26.33 -8.51
N VAL A 779 31.86 -25.69 -8.09
CA VAL A 779 32.86 -25.12 -9.02
C VAL A 779 33.51 -26.22 -9.87
N GLN A 780 33.86 -27.37 -9.28
CA GLN A 780 34.39 -28.52 -10.03
C GLN A 780 33.38 -29.05 -11.06
N ASN A 781 32.09 -29.08 -10.73
CA ASN A 781 31.04 -29.49 -11.67
C ASN A 781 30.89 -28.50 -12.83
N PHE A 782 30.97 -27.19 -12.58
CA PHE A 782 30.97 -26.17 -13.63
C PHE A 782 32.17 -26.32 -14.58
N ILE A 783 33.39 -26.53 -14.06
CA ILE A 783 34.58 -26.80 -14.91
C ILE A 783 34.41 -28.06 -15.77
N LYS A 784 33.73 -29.09 -15.24
CA LYS A 784 33.59 -30.40 -15.89
C LYS A 784 32.41 -30.50 -16.87
N HIS A 785 31.34 -29.75 -16.63
CA HIS A 785 30.05 -29.90 -17.33
C HIS A 785 29.49 -28.60 -17.93
N GLY A 786 30.00 -27.43 -17.53
CA GLY A 786 29.57 -26.15 -18.07
C GLY A 786 30.18 -25.88 -19.44
N GLU A 787 29.36 -25.53 -20.44
CA GLU A 787 29.85 -25.27 -21.79
C GLU A 787 30.72 -24.01 -21.91
N ASP A 788 30.60 -23.06 -20.96
CA ASP A 788 31.42 -21.85 -20.89
C ASP A 788 32.90 -22.13 -20.50
N PHE A 789 33.25 -23.35 -20.08
CA PHE A 789 34.60 -23.69 -19.58
C PHE A 789 35.43 -24.44 -20.63
N ILE A 790 36.64 -23.95 -20.86
CA ILE A 790 37.63 -24.54 -21.77
C ILE A 790 38.89 -24.80 -20.95
N VAL A 791 39.36 -26.04 -20.92
CA VAL A 791 40.47 -26.49 -20.04
C VAL A 791 41.57 -27.07 -20.91
N SER A 792 42.82 -26.65 -20.68
CA SER A 792 43.98 -27.09 -21.46
C SER A 792 45.27 -27.05 -20.63
N ASP A 793 46.25 -27.88 -20.99
CA ASP A 793 47.57 -27.91 -20.34
C ASP A 793 48.53 -26.80 -20.84
N ASN A 794 48.21 -26.13 -21.96
CA ASN A 794 49.01 -25.06 -22.57
C ASN A 794 48.15 -23.97 -23.25
N LEU A 795 48.74 -22.79 -23.48
CA LEU A 795 48.01 -21.61 -23.95
C LEU A 795 47.61 -21.67 -25.44
N GLU A 796 48.40 -22.32 -26.30
CA GLU A 796 48.08 -22.48 -27.73
C GLU A 796 46.78 -23.28 -27.90
N ASP A 797 46.69 -24.42 -27.23
CA ASP A 797 45.50 -25.28 -27.23
C ASP A 797 44.31 -24.60 -26.53
N LEU A 798 44.56 -23.76 -25.52
CA LEU A 798 43.51 -22.98 -24.85
C LEU A 798 42.89 -21.96 -25.80
N VAL A 799 43.71 -21.14 -26.48
CA VAL A 799 43.24 -20.12 -27.44
C VAL A 799 42.57 -20.77 -28.65
N ARG A 800 43.06 -21.94 -29.09
CA ARG A 800 42.40 -22.76 -30.10
C ARG A 800 41.00 -23.18 -29.66
N GLY A 801 40.86 -23.71 -28.44
CA GLY A 801 39.55 -24.04 -27.86
C GLY A 801 38.62 -22.83 -27.72
N MET A 802 39.13 -21.66 -27.34
CA MET A 802 38.36 -20.40 -27.26
C MET A 802 37.81 -19.98 -28.63
N ASN A 803 38.64 -20.11 -29.69
CA ASN A 803 38.23 -19.85 -31.06
C ASN A 803 37.21 -20.87 -31.59
N GLU A 804 37.39 -22.16 -31.29
CA GLU A 804 36.46 -23.23 -31.65
C GLU A 804 35.09 -23.05 -30.97
N PHE A 805 35.07 -22.69 -29.68
CA PHE A 805 33.85 -22.31 -28.97
C PHE A 805 33.17 -21.10 -29.63
N ALA A 806 33.92 -20.01 -29.84
CA ALA A 806 33.37 -18.78 -30.39
C ALA A 806 32.76 -19.00 -31.79
N ALA A 807 33.47 -19.69 -32.68
CA ALA A 807 33.00 -20.01 -34.03
C ALA A 807 31.77 -20.94 -34.08
N THR A 808 31.53 -21.75 -33.04
CA THR A 808 30.40 -22.70 -32.99
C THR A 808 29.20 -22.21 -32.18
N LYS A 809 29.38 -21.22 -31.29
CA LYS A 809 28.35 -20.75 -30.35
C LYS A 809 27.93 -19.29 -30.54
N LEU A 810 28.78 -18.45 -31.14
CA LEU A 810 28.63 -16.99 -31.11
C LEU A 810 28.60 -16.39 -32.52
N ASP A 811 27.47 -15.79 -32.89
CA ASP A 811 27.27 -15.13 -34.19
C ASP A 811 28.17 -13.87 -34.33
N GLY A 812 29.02 -13.87 -35.37
CA GLY A 812 29.92 -12.76 -35.68
C GLY A 812 31.10 -12.58 -34.71
N ALA A 813 31.45 -13.61 -33.94
CA ALA A 813 32.59 -13.56 -33.03
C ALA A 813 33.93 -13.34 -33.77
N PRO A 814 34.82 -12.48 -33.24
CA PRO A 814 36.16 -12.29 -33.79
C PRO A 814 37.07 -13.47 -33.44
N GLN A 815 38.02 -13.76 -34.32
CA GLN A 815 39.06 -14.75 -34.04
C GLN A 815 40.15 -14.13 -33.16
N LEU A 816 40.48 -14.80 -32.05
CA LEU A 816 41.58 -14.46 -31.15
C LEU A 816 42.92 -14.84 -31.78
N ASP A 817 43.85 -13.89 -31.82
CA ASP A 817 45.25 -14.11 -32.16
C ASP A 817 46.03 -14.62 -30.94
N LEU A 818 46.69 -15.78 -31.08
CA LEU A 818 47.54 -16.37 -30.06
C LEU A 818 48.70 -15.46 -29.67
N ALA A 819 49.34 -14.77 -30.62
CA ALA A 819 50.50 -13.92 -30.31
C ALA A 819 50.08 -12.73 -29.41
N LYS A 820 48.94 -12.10 -29.71
CA LYS A 820 48.31 -11.07 -28.88
C LYS A 820 47.94 -11.57 -27.47
N VAL A 821 47.32 -12.75 -27.36
CA VAL A 821 46.95 -13.33 -26.06
C VAL A 821 48.17 -13.70 -25.23
N GLN A 822 49.18 -14.33 -25.85
CA GLN A 822 50.47 -14.66 -25.24
C GLN A 822 51.15 -13.40 -24.67
N ALA A 823 51.22 -12.32 -25.46
CA ALA A 823 51.79 -11.04 -25.00
C ALA A 823 51.04 -10.45 -23.79
N ALA A 824 49.71 -10.59 -23.71
CA ALA A 824 48.93 -10.16 -22.56
C ALA A 824 49.18 -11.01 -21.30
N VAL A 825 49.34 -12.33 -21.46
CA VAL A 825 49.68 -13.25 -20.37
C VAL A 825 51.11 -12.99 -19.86
N ASP A 826 52.10 -12.88 -20.75
CA ASP A 826 53.50 -12.61 -20.37
C ASP A 826 53.65 -11.26 -19.66
N ALA A 827 52.96 -10.22 -20.15
CA ALA A 827 52.97 -8.89 -19.54
C ALA A 827 52.40 -8.89 -18.11
N ARG A 828 51.42 -9.75 -17.82
CA ARG A 828 50.87 -9.99 -16.47
C ARG A 828 51.84 -10.84 -15.64
N ASP A 829 52.28 -11.97 -16.17
CA ASP A 829 53.06 -12.96 -15.41
C ASP A 829 54.44 -12.44 -14.99
N GLY A 830 55.09 -11.61 -15.82
CA GLY A 830 56.34 -10.92 -15.47
C GLY A 830 56.21 -9.93 -14.30
N GLN A 831 54.99 -9.59 -13.86
CA GLN A 831 54.77 -8.70 -12.71
C GLN A 831 54.96 -9.39 -11.36
N PHE A 832 54.94 -10.73 -11.33
CA PHE A 832 55.03 -11.52 -10.10
C PHE A 832 56.45 -12.05 -9.81
N ASP A 833 57.43 -11.72 -10.65
CA ASP A 833 58.86 -12.03 -10.40
C ASP A 833 59.49 -11.11 -9.33
N ASN A 834 58.87 -9.95 -9.03
CA ASN A 834 59.39 -8.94 -8.11
C ASN A 834 58.32 -8.51 -7.09
N THR A 835 58.74 -7.97 -5.94
CA THR A 835 57.82 -7.45 -4.92
C THR A 835 57.18 -6.12 -5.32
N TYR A 836 57.88 -5.31 -6.13
CA TYR A 836 57.33 -4.11 -6.75
C TYR A 836 56.80 -4.43 -8.15
N SER A 837 55.60 -3.97 -8.45
CA SER A 837 55.01 -3.98 -9.78
C SER A 837 54.37 -2.62 -10.08
N LYS A 838 54.32 -2.28 -11.36
CA LYS A 838 53.60 -1.13 -11.91
C LYS A 838 52.26 -1.50 -12.57
N ASP A 839 51.91 -2.79 -12.57
CA ASP A 839 50.65 -3.27 -13.11
C ASP A 839 49.54 -3.15 -12.06
N ALA A 840 48.47 -2.44 -12.41
CA ALA A 840 47.40 -2.14 -11.47
C ALA A 840 46.66 -3.39 -10.96
N GLN A 841 46.59 -4.48 -11.73
CA GLN A 841 45.99 -5.75 -11.28
C GLN A 841 46.92 -6.46 -10.29
N ALA A 842 48.22 -6.55 -10.59
CA ALA A 842 49.20 -7.10 -9.66
C ALA A 842 49.23 -6.32 -8.33
N MET A 843 49.26 -4.98 -8.40
CA MET A 843 49.15 -4.10 -7.23
C MET A 843 47.86 -4.36 -6.43
N LEU A 844 46.71 -4.53 -7.10
CA LEU A 844 45.44 -4.86 -6.44
C LEU A 844 45.48 -6.24 -5.75
N ILE A 845 46.03 -7.26 -6.40
CA ILE A 845 46.17 -8.61 -5.82
C ILE A 845 47.06 -8.56 -4.57
N HIS A 846 48.19 -7.84 -4.61
CA HIS A 846 49.04 -7.65 -3.43
C HIS A 846 48.32 -6.88 -2.31
N SER A 847 47.60 -5.81 -2.64
CA SER A 847 46.82 -5.00 -1.69
C SER A 847 45.69 -5.81 -1.03
N ALA A 848 44.89 -6.54 -1.81
CA ALA A 848 43.81 -7.39 -1.31
C ALA A 848 44.29 -8.47 -0.32
N ARG A 849 45.55 -8.92 -0.45
CA ARG A 849 46.18 -9.89 0.44
C ARG A 849 46.74 -9.29 1.74
N THR A 850 46.68 -7.97 1.93
CA THR A 850 46.98 -7.35 3.23
C THR A 850 45.87 -7.64 4.24
N TYR A 851 44.62 -7.71 3.80
CA TYR A 851 43.49 -8.13 4.62
C TYR A 851 43.56 -9.65 4.87
N TRP A 852 43.74 -10.03 6.13
CA TRP A 852 44.11 -11.40 6.48
C TRP A 852 43.03 -12.47 6.20
N PRO A 853 41.71 -12.21 6.32
CA PRO A 853 40.69 -13.20 5.97
C PRO A 853 40.73 -13.48 4.47
N ASP A 854 40.78 -12.44 3.63
CA ASP A 854 40.89 -12.57 2.18
C ASP A 854 42.14 -13.32 1.75
N ARG A 855 43.31 -12.99 2.32
CA ARG A 855 44.57 -13.74 2.12
C ARG A 855 44.43 -15.24 2.44
N ARG A 856 43.58 -15.58 3.43
CA ARG A 856 43.40 -16.94 3.99
C ARG A 856 42.21 -17.71 3.43
N SER A 857 41.24 -17.07 2.78
CA SER A 857 40.05 -17.74 2.23
C SER A 857 39.70 -17.37 0.77
N ARG A 858 40.06 -16.18 0.29
CA ARG A 858 39.45 -15.59 -0.92
C ARG A 858 40.41 -15.32 -2.08
N ILE A 859 41.63 -14.92 -1.79
CA ILE A 859 42.64 -14.54 -2.80
C ILE A 859 43.68 -15.64 -2.92
N ALA A 860 44.05 -16.01 -4.14
CA ALA A 860 45.15 -16.90 -4.45
C ALA A 860 46.50 -16.26 -4.05
N PRO A 861 47.53 -17.06 -3.70
CA PRO A 861 48.91 -16.57 -3.70
C PRO A 861 49.25 -16.02 -5.09
N PRO A 862 49.96 -14.88 -5.24
CA PRO A 862 50.33 -14.37 -6.56
C PRO A 862 51.30 -15.33 -7.26
N HIS A 863 51.05 -15.64 -8.52
CA HIS A 863 51.87 -16.52 -9.35
C HIS A 863 51.61 -16.29 -10.86
N LYS A 864 52.46 -16.91 -11.68
CA LYS A 864 52.36 -16.95 -13.13
C LYS A 864 51.32 -17.97 -13.57
N LEU A 865 50.40 -17.59 -14.45
CA LEU A 865 49.44 -18.52 -15.07
C LEU A 865 50.18 -19.64 -15.81
N LEU A 866 51.30 -19.32 -16.47
CA LEU A 866 52.06 -20.27 -17.28
C LEU A 866 52.93 -21.25 -16.48
N ASP A 867 52.93 -21.22 -15.13
CA ASP A 867 53.52 -22.28 -14.29
C ASP A 867 52.55 -23.47 -14.13
N THR A 868 52.10 -24.00 -15.27
CA THR A 868 51.03 -25.02 -15.36
C THR A 868 51.40 -26.32 -14.64
N LYS A 869 52.69 -26.60 -14.46
CA LYS A 869 53.19 -27.75 -13.67
C LYS A 869 52.85 -27.67 -12.19
N LYS A 870 52.70 -26.47 -11.62
CA LYS A 870 52.33 -26.26 -10.21
C LYS A 870 50.88 -25.84 -10.04
N HIS A 871 50.37 -25.05 -10.98
CA HIS A 871 49.10 -24.33 -10.82
C HIS A 871 48.02 -24.72 -11.83
N GLY A 872 48.38 -25.47 -12.88
CA GLY A 872 47.49 -25.85 -13.98
C GLY A 872 46.49 -26.98 -13.64
N PRO A 873 45.64 -27.37 -14.62
CA PRO A 873 45.61 -26.87 -16.00
C PRO A 873 45.21 -25.40 -16.13
N LEU A 874 45.48 -24.81 -17.30
CA LEU A 874 44.90 -23.52 -17.68
C LEU A 874 43.41 -23.68 -17.96
N ILE A 875 42.66 -22.63 -17.64
CA ILE A 875 41.22 -22.57 -17.79
C ILE A 875 40.88 -21.23 -18.44
N ALA A 876 40.19 -21.28 -19.58
CA ALA A 876 39.49 -20.14 -20.15
C ALA A 876 38.01 -20.26 -19.82
N VAL A 877 37.37 -19.14 -19.49
CA VAL A 877 35.95 -19.10 -19.14
C VAL A 877 35.27 -18.01 -19.95
N HIS A 878 34.28 -18.42 -20.73
CA HIS A 878 33.38 -17.53 -21.46
C HIS A 878 32.44 -16.84 -20.47
N MET A 879 32.52 -15.51 -20.40
CA MET A 879 31.76 -14.70 -19.46
C MET A 879 30.65 -13.95 -20.18
N ASN A 880 29.42 -14.36 -19.88
CA ASN A 880 28.16 -13.84 -20.42
C ASN A 880 27.69 -12.63 -19.60
N LEU A 881 26.91 -11.74 -20.23
CA LEU A 881 26.10 -10.77 -19.48
C LEU A 881 24.89 -11.45 -18.81
N LEU A 882 24.63 -11.10 -17.55
CA LEU A 882 23.62 -11.77 -16.72
C LEU A 882 22.57 -10.78 -16.20
N THR A 883 21.31 -10.94 -16.62
CA THR A 883 20.20 -10.11 -16.15
C THR A 883 19.90 -10.41 -14.69
N ARG A 884 19.82 -9.36 -13.86
CA ARG A 884 19.68 -9.55 -12.41
C ARG A 884 18.68 -8.63 -11.73
N LYS A 885 18.87 -7.31 -11.76
CA LYS A 885 18.13 -6.34 -10.95
C LYS A 885 17.72 -5.09 -11.74
N THR A 886 16.55 -4.55 -11.42
CA THR A 886 16.23 -3.13 -11.62
C THR A 886 16.61 -2.35 -10.36
N LEU A 887 17.30 -1.21 -10.54
CA LEU A 887 17.55 -0.25 -9.46
C LEU A 887 16.45 0.80 -9.41
N GLY A 888 15.88 1.17 -10.56
CA GLY A 888 14.64 1.95 -10.66
C GLY A 888 13.39 1.19 -10.20
N GLY A 889 12.28 1.91 -10.02
CA GLY A 889 10.99 1.30 -9.68
C GLY A 889 9.91 2.31 -9.29
N ILE A 890 8.89 1.82 -8.58
CA ILE A 890 7.81 2.64 -8.01
C ILE A 890 8.40 3.59 -6.95
N GLU A 891 8.11 4.88 -7.07
CA GLU A 891 8.57 5.93 -6.16
C GLU A 891 7.80 5.84 -4.82
N THR A 892 8.51 5.96 -3.69
CA THR A 892 7.92 5.89 -2.35
C THR A 892 8.55 6.87 -1.36
N ASN A 893 7.75 7.43 -0.45
CA ASN A 893 8.29 8.12 0.73
C ASN A 893 8.92 7.13 1.73
N LEU A 894 9.55 7.62 2.80
CA LEU A 894 10.21 6.79 3.83
C LEU A 894 9.26 5.83 4.59
N GLN A 895 7.95 6.04 4.51
CA GLN A 895 6.92 5.15 5.04
C GLN A 895 6.54 4.03 4.03
N SER A 896 7.27 3.91 2.91
CA SER A 896 6.97 3.03 1.77
C SER A 896 5.63 3.30 1.09
N ASN A 897 4.97 4.43 1.38
CA ASN A 897 3.75 4.84 0.71
C ASN A 897 4.12 5.35 -0.69
N VAL A 898 3.42 4.86 -1.71
CA VAL A 898 3.68 5.19 -3.12
C VAL A 898 3.41 6.66 -3.37
N MET A 899 4.26 7.30 -4.18
CA MET A 899 4.09 8.68 -4.59
C MET A 899 3.33 8.77 -5.91
N ARG A 900 2.55 9.83 -6.10
CA ARG A 900 2.00 10.24 -7.39
C ARG A 900 2.98 11.17 -8.13
N PRO A 901 2.82 11.35 -9.45
CA PRO A 901 3.66 12.27 -10.23
C PRO A 901 3.69 13.71 -9.71
N ASP A 902 2.62 14.16 -9.04
CA ASP A 902 2.49 15.49 -8.40
C ASP A 902 3.22 15.63 -7.05
N GLY A 903 3.90 14.57 -6.59
CA GLY A 903 4.60 14.53 -5.30
C GLY A 903 3.68 14.24 -4.10
N THR A 904 2.38 14.03 -4.29
CA THR A 904 1.48 13.63 -3.20
C THR A 904 1.58 12.12 -2.90
N PRO A 905 1.42 11.69 -1.64
CA PRO A 905 1.31 10.27 -1.33
C PRO A 905 -0.02 9.68 -1.86
N PHE A 906 0.05 8.46 -2.38
CA PHE A 906 -1.08 7.70 -2.91
C PHE A 906 -1.77 6.94 -1.77
N PRO A 907 -2.95 7.36 -1.27
CA PRO A 907 -3.52 6.79 -0.06
C PRO A 907 -3.79 5.29 -0.20
N GLY A 908 -3.36 4.51 0.79
CA GLY A 908 -3.57 3.06 0.83
C GLY A 908 -2.72 2.24 -0.16
N LEU A 909 -1.86 2.86 -0.99
CA LEU A 909 -0.96 2.13 -1.90
C LEU A 909 0.49 2.21 -1.43
N TYR A 910 1.13 1.07 -1.24
CA TYR A 910 2.50 0.94 -0.74
C TYR A 910 3.35 0.11 -1.70
N ALA A 911 4.67 0.31 -1.69
CA ALA A 911 5.60 -0.52 -2.47
C ALA A 911 6.90 -0.80 -1.70
N ALA A 912 7.46 -1.99 -1.87
CA ALA A 912 8.67 -2.42 -1.16
C ALA A 912 9.53 -3.41 -1.96
N GLY A 913 10.81 -3.51 -1.58
CA GLY A 913 11.80 -4.31 -2.28
C GLY A 913 12.06 -3.81 -3.70
N GLU A 914 12.52 -4.70 -4.58
CA GLU A 914 12.96 -4.37 -5.93
C GLU A 914 11.86 -3.72 -6.81
N ALA A 915 10.57 -3.96 -6.53
CA ALA A 915 9.46 -3.28 -7.22
C ALA A 915 9.45 -1.76 -6.97
N ALA A 916 9.97 -1.32 -5.82
CA ALA A 916 10.15 0.07 -5.42
C ALA A 916 11.62 0.54 -5.55
N GLY A 917 12.43 -0.09 -6.41
CA GLY A 917 13.86 0.20 -6.50
C GLY A 917 14.63 -0.04 -5.20
N PHE A 918 14.15 -0.97 -4.37
CA PHE A 918 14.56 -1.24 -2.96
C PHE A 918 14.23 -0.13 -1.95
N GLY A 919 13.57 0.94 -2.38
CA GLY A 919 13.18 2.11 -1.61
C GLY A 919 13.21 3.36 -2.51
N GLY A 920 12.16 4.18 -2.47
CA GLY A 920 12.13 5.46 -3.18
C GLY A 920 12.14 5.39 -4.70
N GLY A 921 12.01 4.22 -5.31
CA GLY A 921 12.16 4.03 -6.75
C GLY A 921 13.61 4.11 -7.24
N GLY A 922 14.62 4.04 -6.36
CA GLY A 922 16.01 4.25 -6.79
C GLY A 922 17.12 4.28 -5.75
N VAL A 923 16.96 3.73 -4.54
CA VAL A 923 17.89 3.95 -3.39
C VAL A 923 19.40 3.76 -3.67
N HIS A 924 19.75 2.94 -4.66
CA HIS A 924 21.13 2.68 -5.06
C HIS A 924 21.71 3.66 -6.08
N GLY A 925 20.92 4.62 -6.57
CA GLY A 925 21.29 5.47 -7.71
C GLY A 925 21.72 4.60 -8.91
N TYR A 926 22.90 4.88 -9.46
CA TYR A 926 23.46 4.12 -10.58
C TYR A 926 24.16 2.81 -10.19
N ASN A 927 24.87 2.74 -9.06
CA ASN A 927 25.66 1.58 -8.66
C ASN A 927 25.30 1.09 -7.25
N SER A 928 25.01 -0.20 -7.12
CA SER A 928 24.70 -0.80 -5.82
C SER A 928 25.98 -1.13 -5.06
N LEU A 929 26.04 -0.77 -3.77
CA LEU A 929 26.99 -1.40 -2.86
C LEU A 929 26.60 -2.86 -2.57
N GLU A 930 27.51 -3.59 -1.95
CA GLU A 930 27.43 -5.04 -1.75
C GLU A 930 26.48 -5.41 -0.60
N GLY A 931 25.65 -6.44 -0.76
CA GLY A 931 24.75 -6.92 0.31
C GLY A 931 23.55 -6.01 0.61
N THR A 932 23.40 -4.90 -0.12
CA THR A 932 22.31 -3.95 0.06
C THR A 932 20.97 -4.47 -0.44
N PHE A 933 20.92 -5.32 -1.48
CA PHE A 933 19.64 -5.78 -2.07
C PHE A 933 18.75 -6.54 -1.08
N LEU A 934 19.31 -7.47 -0.28
CA LEU A 934 18.55 -8.17 0.75
C LEU A 934 18.20 -7.23 1.91
N GLY A 935 19.16 -6.39 2.32
CA GLY A 935 18.93 -5.37 3.35
C GLY A 935 17.80 -4.42 2.97
N GLY A 936 17.76 -3.91 1.74
CA GLY A 936 16.76 -2.98 1.23
C GLY A 936 15.37 -3.62 1.14
N CYS A 937 15.28 -4.90 0.78
CA CYS A 937 14.03 -5.67 0.91
C CYS A 937 13.55 -5.76 2.36
N ILE A 938 14.45 -5.98 3.32
CA ILE A 938 14.12 -5.99 4.76
C ILE A 938 13.70 -4.59 5.23
N PHE A 939 14.44 -3.55 4.85
CA PHE A 939 14.22 -2.19 5.32
C PHE A 939 12.91 -1.59 4.79
N SER A 940 12.70 -1.62 3.46
CA SER A 940 11.46 -1.14 2.84
C SER A 940 10.25 -2.02 3.19
N GLY A 941 10.41 -3.33 3.30
CA GLY A 941 9.33 -4.22 3.78
C GLY A 941 8.91 -3.91 5.22
N ARG A 942 9.89 -3.65 6.10
CA ARG A 942 9.67 -3.24 7.50
C ARG A 942 8.99 -1.88 7.59
N ALA A 943 9.40 -0.91 6.77
CA ALA A 943 8.77 0.41 6.71
C ALA A 943 7.30 0.30 6.28
N ALA A 944 7.01 -0.42 5.19
CA ALA A 944 5.66 -0.67 4.69
C ALA A 944 4.76 -1.36 5.73
N GLY A 945 5.23 -2.46 6.34
CA GLY A 945 4.46 -3.20 7.34
C GLY A 945 4.12 -2.36 8.58
N ARG A 946 5.02 -1.48 9.01
CA ARG A 946 4.78 -0.55 10.11
C ARG A 946 3.77 0.53 9.73
N ALA A 947 4.01 1.24 8.63
CA ALA A 947 3.16 2.34 8.18
C ALA A 947 1.72 1.89 7.92
N MET A 948 1.52 0.75 7.25
CA MET A 948 0.19 0.16 7.07
C MET A 948 -0.45 -0.24 8.39
N ALA A 949 0.31 -0.75 9.37
CA ALA A 949 -0.23 -1.05 10.69
C ALA A 949 -0.63 0.22 11.46
N ASP A 950 0.13 1.31 11.36
CA ASP A 950 -0.19 2.60 11.97
C ASP A 950 -1.43 3.24 11.33
N GLU A 951 -1.56 3.16 10.00
CA GLU A 951 -2.73 3.63 9.26
C GLU A 951 -3.99 2.83 9.62
N VAL A 952 -3.90 1.50 9.68
CA VAL A 952 -5.05 0.62 10.00
C VAL A 952 -5.47 0.70 11.47
N LEU A 953 -4.53 0.91 12.39
CA LEU A 953 -4.82 1.02 13.82
C LEU A 953 -5.11 2.46 14.29
N GLY A 954 -4.85 3.46 13.44
CA GLY A 954 -5.15 4.86 13.70
C GLY A 954 -4.16 5.55 14.66
N THR A 955 -2.93 5.05 14.80
CA THR A 955 -1.93 5.58 15.75
C THR A 955 -1.12 6.77 15.20
N GLY A 956 -1.23 7.08 13.91
CA GLY A 956 -0.46 8.14 13.25
C GLY A 956 -0.90 9.59 13.57
N GLY A 957 -1.22 9.90 14.83
CA GLY A 957 -1.70 11.22 15.24
C GLY A 957 -1.19 11.75 16.59
N ASP A 958 -0.94 10.88 17.57
CA ASP A 958 -0.74 11.32 18.97
C ASP A 958 0.69 11.07 19.53
N ASP A 959 1.58 10.34 18.83
CA ASP A 959 2.92 9.93 19.34
C ASP A 959 4.11 10.78 18.81
N ALA A 960 3.87 11.84 18.03
CA ALA A 960 4.93 12.62 17.36
C ALA A 960 5.65 13.66 18.23
N GLU A 961 5.17 13.97 19.45
CA GLU A 961 5.77 14.96 20.36
C GLU A 961 6.58 14.32 21.52
N GLY A 962 6.79 13.00 21.50
CA GLY A 962 7.34 12.24 22.64
C GLY A 962 8.85 11.93 22.62
N ALA A 963 9.62 12.40 21.63
CA ALA A 963 11.03 12.04 21.45
C ALA A 963 11.94 13.27 21.33
N GLY A 964 12.07 14.02 22.44
CA GLY A 964 12.83 15.27 22.51
C GLY A 964 13.43 15.55 23.89
N SER A 965 14.24 14.62 24.40
CA SER A 965 15.17 14.83 25.53
C SER A 965 16.30 13.81 25.53
#